data_AF-A0A4P6HC87-F1
#
_entry.id   AF-A0A4P6HC87-F1
#
_cell.length_a   1.000
_cell.length_b   1.000
_cell.length_c   1.000
_cell.angle_alpha   90.00
_cell.angle_beta   90.00
_cell.angle_gamma   90.00
#
_symmetry.space_group_name_H-M   'P 1'
#
loop_
_entity.id
_entity.type
_entity.pdbx_description
1 polymer ?
#
loop_
_entity_poly.entity_id
_entity_poly.type
_entity_poly.pdbx_seq_one_letter_code
_entity_poly.pdbx_strand_id
1 'polypeptide(L)'
;MKKAAAAVIAVVAAVVGLLLFLPTLISTDWARSELSRQLSSASGMDISLNGPVRLSFLPSLAVVTKDITISSQTGDLSAKVPGFSTAITLSSLWSKKLEIQSIALVDPAITITSSAKAADAQPAPSGQADNDPFAALVGTLERLAVNRITIENGSLGSTDETGAASTVSAIDVDLKAPDLDREVVFSLAATQDGRRLQLEGTLSALRPILQRQPAKVAIEAKVEPAPSPLLASVKASGEIRLNADGGYQIQGGQFDLADQSFQLDALFQPGKPHRFLADLSAKRIDVGALASSGTGKGEPGNAGEPSLAMLSNIDADVSVTVDQLVSGALAASDVQFAATLRNGHLEANLQHLGLDAGSVAASVSADVTKAAPTFQGKLTSSGLDIGAMAKLAGQSAPLSGKITLDTAFAFRGLNAARMRQSLNLRGTVGIRQGKVPLAALAGQKGGDITGLSLDAKIQDIAKPVDVAGKLTWQGQEIAFQSQVAPADFLASPSLAEASGPVSLSVTSKLLRASANGTMGAGGTFKGQVSAATPSLDRLLQWLGQGASGGLQDFDFKGTIDAGPAGVSFANANVGLNGVKASGDGAVKLGTPLNIRTSLQFATLDFAALTGGGKTPATGKQGSAGSSDAPIDLAFLKGLDAQIDVAADRIGYGKVFAGPVKTTLVVANGDADLTLPQSPFYGGSIAAKMSASGSGDVPAIKLDLAIAGATAAPLLHDAAGFDKLEGRLDTTIAVSGAGKTTKTLRRSLEGKSALKLSDGALRGINIAEVYNNLAGLLAGGFKSDDNKKTTFTELGASFTIENGVAQTQDISLLGPLVRMDGAGKIDLAELTLEINLNPRVVASLSGQGGDIATKGIGVPVIVDGSLSAPRIYPDLRKLLQDPKGALEMLNNLGLPTGKLNLDKLLPGEAGNGKGAGDLIGDLIKGGKDKGGKSGLTDIINGVLPGQQSDQAAPDPGVGDVPQATEGAAQGETEPDPGQPPAPEPPKKDKIGTILDQLLQ
;
A
#
# COMPACT_ATOMS: atom_id res chain seq x y z
N MET A 1 2.91 -114.73 7.43
CA MET A 1 3.33 -113.31 7.32
C MET A 1 4.86 -113.09 7.39
N LYS A 2 5.65 -113.81 8.21
CA LYS A 2 7.12 -113.62 8.29
C LYS A 2 7.92 -113.92 6.99
N LYS A 3 7.51 -114.90 6.17
CA LYS A 3 8.20 -115.23 4.90
C LYS A 3 7.96 -114.22 3.77
N ALA A 4 6.80 -113.57 3.76
CA ALA A 4 6.49 -112.49 2.81
C ALA A 4 7.24 -111.20 3.15
N ALA A 5 7.34 -110.86 4.44
CA ALA A 5 8.13 -109.70 4.89
C ALA A 5 9.63 -109.85 4.60
N ALA A 6 10.21 -111.05 4.79
CA ALA A 6 11.62 -111.31 4.47
C ALA A 6 11.91 -111.27 2.96
N ALA A 7 11.00 -111.76 2.12
CA ALA A 7 11.14 -111.67 0.66
C ALA A 7 11.05 -110.22 0.17
N VAL A 8 10.14 -109.42 0.73
CA VAL A 8 10.04 -107.98 0.42
C VAL A 8 11.29 -107.24 0.89
N ILE A 9 11.81 -107.52 2.09
CA ILE A 9 13.06 -106.90 2.58
C ILE A 9 14.27 -107.32 1.73
N ALA A 10 14.36 -108.59 1.29
CA ALA A 10 15.46 -109.06 0.43
C ALA A 10 15.39 -108.48 -0.98
N VAL A 11 14.20 -108.35 -1.56
CA VAL A 11 14.01 -107.68 -2.86
C VAL A 11 14.31 -106.19 -2.74
N VAL A 12 13.86 -105.52 -1.67
CA VAL A 12 14.21 -104.12 -1.41
C VAL A 12 15.71 -103.95 -1.19
N ALA A 13 16.37 -104.83 -0.43
CA ALA A 13 17.83 -104.79 -0.25
C ALA A 13 18.61 -105.10 -1.53
N ALA A 14 18.11 -106.00 -2.39
CA ALA A 14 18.71 -106.30 -3.69
C ALA A 14 18.52 -105.15 -4.68
N VAL A 15 17.35 -104.50 -4.68
CA VAL A 15 17.06 -103.31 -5.51
C VAL A 15 17.88 -102.12 -5.01
N VAL A 16 18.00 -101.91 -3.70
CA VAL A 16 18.86 -100.88 -3.11
C VAL A 16 20.34 -101.18 -3.39
N GLY A 17 20.77 -102.44 -3.29
CA GLY A 17 22.13 -102.88 -3.66
C GLY A 17 22.43 -102.68 -5.15
N LEU A 18 21.48 -102.98 -6.03
CA LEU A 18 21.59 -102.77 -7.48
C LEU A 18 21.64 -101.27 -7.82
N LEU A 19 20.80 -100.44 -7.19
CA LEU A 19 20.82 -98.98 -7.33
C LEU A 19 22.11 -98.35 -6.82
N LEU A 20 22.75 -98.93 -5.79
CA LEU A 20 24.07 -98.50 -5.31
C LEU A 20 25.23 -98.95 -6.22
N PHE A 21 25.07 -100.04 -6.98
CA PHE A 21 26.09 -100.55 -7.93
C PHE A 21 25.98 -99.98 -9.35
N LEU A 22 24.79 -99.54 -9.77
CA LEU A 22 24.51 -98.92 -11.09
C LEU A 22 25.46 -97.79 -11.51
N PRO A 23 25.94 -96.89 -10.62
CA PRO A 23 26.90 -95.84 -11.01
C PRO A 23 28.25 -96.36 -11.52
N THR A 24 28.61 -97.62 -11.22
CA THR A 24 29.92 -98.20 -11.58
C THR A 24 29.93 -98.93 -12.93
N LEU A 25 28.75 -99.19 -13.51
CA LEU A 25 28.59 -99.96 -14.76
C LEU A 25 28.52 -99.08 -16.02
N ILE A 26 28.32 -97.77 -15.87
CA ILE A 26 28.20 -96.82 -16.98
C ILE A 26 29.54 -96.10 -17.15
N SER A 27 30.22 -96.26 -18.30
CA SER A 27 31.47 -95.55 -18.58
C SER A 27 31.20 -94.06 -18.72
N THR A 28 31.92 -93.24 -17.95
CA THR A 28 31.77 -91.78 -17.91
C THR A 28 32.06 -91.09 -19.25
N ASP A 29 32.86 -91.70 -20.12
CA ASP A 29 33.21 -91.12 -21.43
C ASP A 29 32.10 -91.27 -22.48
N TRP A 30 31.43 -92.42 -22.54
CA TRP A 30 30.27 -92.63 -23.43
C TRP A 30 29.09 -91.75 -23.05
N ALA A 31 28.79 -91.66 -21.75
CA ALA A 31 27.73 -90.79 -21.24
C ALA A 31 27.99 -89.32 -21.59
N ARG A 32 29.25 -88.86 -21.48
CA ARG A 32 29.65 -87.50 -21.87
C ARG A 32 29.41 -87.22 -23.36
N SER A 33 29.89 -88.08 -24.26
CA SER A 33 29.77 -87.83 -25.71
C SER A 33 28.32 -87.85 -26.19
N GLU A 34 27.52 -88.80 -25.71
CA GLU A 34 26.13 -88.95 -26.14
C GLU A 34 25.21 -87.87 -25.54
N LEU A 35 25.41 -87.51 -24.26
CA LEU A 35 24.67 -86.41 -23.63
C LEU A 35 25.02 -85.06 -24.29
N SER A 36 26.30 -84.81 -24.66
CA SER A 36 26.68 -83.58 -25.36
C SER A 36 25.95 -83.44 -26.70
N ARG A 37 25.88 -84.54 -27.46
CA ARG A 37 25.27 -84.58 -28.79
C ARG A 37 23.76 -84.41 -28.70
N GLN A 38 23.11 -85.08 -27.75
CA GLN A 38 21.67 -84.96 -27.54
C GLN A 38 21.28 -83.58 -27.01
N LEU A 39 22.00 -83.04 -26.02
CA LEU A 39 21.74 -81.70 -25.47
C LEU A 39 21.99 -80.62 -26.52
N SER A 40 23.03 -80.73 -27.34
CA SER A 40 23.28 -79.79 -28.44
C SER A 40 22.18 -79.84 -29.51
N SER A 41 21.72 -81.05 -29.86
CA SER A 41 20.63 -81.22 -30.82
C SER A 41 19.27 -80.73 -30.31
N ALA A 42 19.01 -80.86 -29.01
CA ALA A 42 17.74 -80.49 -28.39
C ALA A 42 17.64 -78.99 -28.04
N SER A 43 18.78 -78.37 -27.68
CA SER A 43 18.87 -76.96 -27.30
C SER A 43 19.21 -76.02 -28.46
N GLY A 44 19.75 -76.55 -29.57
CA GLY A 44 20.22 -75.73 -30.69
C GLY A 44 21.53 -74.98 -30.42
N MET A 45 22.16 -75.20 -29.27
CA MET A 45 23.45 -74.60 -28.86
C MET A 45 24.58 -75.64 -28.97
N ASP A 46 25.82 -75.19 -29.14
CA ASP A 46 26.99 -76.06 -29.05
C ASP A 46 27.34 -76.26 -27.57
N ILE A 47 27.01 -77.43 -27.02
CA ILE A 47 27.22 -77.77 -25.61
C ILE A 47 28.32 -78.81 -25.51
N SER A 48 29.51 -78.40 -25.07
CA SER A 48 30.64 -79.29 -24.76
C SER A 48 30.73 -79.58 -23.26
N LEU A 49 30.72 -80.87 -22.90
CA LEU A 49 30.93 -81.35 -21.53
C LEU A 49 32.42 -81.68 -21.35
N ASN A 50 33.23 -80.76 -20.82
CA ASN A 50 34.68 -80.94 -20.73
C ASN A 50 35.14 -81.69 -19.47
N GLY A 51 34.31 -81.74 -18.42
CA GLY A 51 34.60 -82.44 -17.15
C GLY A 51 33.96 -83.83 -16.99
N PRO A 52 34.14 -84.50 -15.84
CA PRO A 52 33.54 -85.82 -15.55
C PRO A 52 32.03 -85.73 -15.27
N VAL A 53 31.24 -86.61 -15.90
CA VAL A 53 29.79 -86.76 -15.68
C VAL A 53 29.54 -87.85 -14.62
N ARG A 54 28.72 -87.56 -13.61
CA ARG A 54 28.32 -88.50 -12.55
C ARG A 54 26.80 -88.57 -12.46
N LEU A 55 26.29 -89.77 -12.17
CA LEU A 55 24.87 -90.00 -11.88
C LEU A 55 24.69 -90.10 -10.36
N SER A 56 23.81 -89.28 -9.79
CA SER A 56 23.37 -89.36 -8.40
C SER A 56 21.96 -89.95 -8.35
N PHE A 57 21.68 -90.83 -7.38
CA PHE A 57 20.42 -91.58 -7.30
C PHE A 57 19.61 -91.31 -6.01
N LEU A 58 20.16 -90.57 -5.04
CA LEU A 58 19.54 -90.29 -3.75
C LEU A 58 19.79 -88.81 -3.38
N PRO A 59 18.77 -88.01 -3.02
CA PRO A 59 17.34 -88.33 -2.88
C PRO A 59 16.53 -88.39 -4.19
N SER A 60 17.08 -87.97 -5.34
CA SER A 60 16.48 -88.08 -6.68
C SER A 60 17.53 -88.45 -7.74
N LEU A 61 17.08 -88.88 -8.93
CA LEU A 61 17.96 -89.19 -10.07
C LEU A 61 18.48 -87.88 -10.68
N ALA A 62 19.78 -87.64 -10.64
CA ALA A 62 20.39 -86.41 -11.17
C ALA A 62 21.69 -86.69 -11.95
N VAL A 63 21.93 -85.90 -12.99
CA VAL A 63 23.19 -85.85 -13.73
C VAL A 63 23.99 -84.65 -13.25
N VAL A 64 25.17 -84.89 -12.68
CA VAL A 64 26.09 -83.87 -12.19
C VAL A 64 27.34 -83.87 -13.05
N THR A 65 27.74 -82.72 -13.57
CA THR A 65 28.93 -82.57 -14.40
C THR A 65 29.68 -81.29 -14.05
N LYS A 66 30.98 -81.30 -14.32
CA LYS A 66 31.85 -80.13 -14.18
C LYS A 66 32.27 -79.61 -15.54
N ASP A 67 32.57 -78.32 -15.61
CA ASP A 67 33.14 -77.65 -16.78
C ASP A 67 32.34 -77.85 -18.09
N ILE A 68 31.11 -77.32 -18.13
CA ILE A 68 30.34 -77.20 -19.38
C ILE A 68 30.76 -75.92 -20.09
N THR A 69 30.94 -75.98 -21.39
CA THR A 69 31.00 -74.80 -22.27
C THR A 69 29.79 -74.81 -23.17
N ILE A 70 29.05 -73.72 -23.18
CA ILE A 70 27.87 -73.50 -24.02
C ILE A 70 28.21 -72.33 -24.94
N SER A 71 28.06 -72.50 -26.25
CA SER A 71 28.21 -71.41 -27.21
C SER A 71 27.06 -71.42 -28.20
N SER A 72 26.63 -70.22 -28.61
CA SER A 72 25.72 -70.08 -29.74
C SER A 72 26.44 -70.43 -31.05
N GLN A 73 25.68 -70.87 -32.06
CA GLN A 73 26.23 -71.14 -33.40
C GLN A 73 26.79 -69.89 -34.09
N THR A 74 26.37 -68.71 -33.63
CA THR A 74 26.76 -67.38 -34.11
C THR A 74 27.95 -66.78 -33.35
N GLY A 75 28.38 -67.37 -32.23
CA GLY A 75 29.51 -66.91 -31.42
C GLY A 75 29.25 -65.61 -30.63
N ASP A 76 28.03 -65.09 -30.67
CA ASP A 76 27.58 -63.89 -29.95
C ASP A 76 27.35 -64.15 -28.45
N LEU A 77 27.14 -65.42 -28.06
CA LEU A 77 26.93 -65.86 -26.69
C LEU A 77 27.89 -67.02 -26.38
N SER A 78 28.68 -66.87 -25.32
CA SER A 78 29.49 -67.96 -24.76
C SER A 78 29.32 -68.00 -23.25
N ALA A 79 29.13 -69.20 -22.71
CA ALA A 79 29.00 -69.43 -21.28
C ALA A 79 29.90 -70.59 -20.84
N LYS A 80 30.69 -70.35 -19.79
CA LYS A 80 31.47 -71.38 -19.10
C LYS A 80 30.81 -71.68 -17.76
N VAL A 81 30.45 -72.94 -17.52
CA VAL A 81 29.70 -73.37 -16.33
C VAL A 81 30.51 -74.41 -15.56
N PRO A 82 31.25 -74.02 -14.51
CA PRO A 82 32.09 -74.91 -13.71
C PRO A 82 31.33 -76.04 -13.01
N GLY A 83 30.11 -75.78 -12.52
CA GLY A 83 29.25 -76.80 -11.91
C GLY A 83 27.87 -76.82 -12.55
N PHE A 84 27.42 -78.00 -12.99
CA PHE A 84 26.07 -78.19 -13.52
C PHE A 84 25.44 -79.45 -12.93
N SER A 85 24.17 -79.36 -12.54
CA SER A 85 23.38 -80.49 -12.07
C SER A 85 21.96 -80.43 -12.63
N THR A 86 21.46 -81.53 -13.17
CA THR A 86 20.07 -81.64 -13.64
C THR A 86 19.40 -82.85 -13.00
N ALA A 87 18.28 -82.63 -12.30
CA ALA A 87 17.46 -83.69 -11.72
C ALA A 87 16.35 -84.10 -12.71
N ILE A 88 16.11 -85.39 -12.84
CA ILE A 88 15.15 -85.99 -13.78
C ILE A 88 14.15 -86.82 -12.97
N THR A 89 12.88 -86.77 -13.35
CA THR A 89 11.84 -87.58 -12.67
C THR A 89 12.00 -89.07 -13.00
N LEU A 90 11.87 -89.98 -12.02
CA LEU A 90 11.97 -91.43 -12.26
C LEU A 90 10.94 -91.94 -13.29
N SER A 91 9.80 -91.26 -13.44
CA SER A 91 8.78 -91.55 -14.46
C SER A 91 9.30 -91.36 -15.89
N SER A 92 10.26 -90.46 -16.12
CA SER A 92 10.85 -90.21 -17.44
C SER A 92 11.72 -91.33 -17.97
N LEU A 93 12.14 -92.29 -17.13
CA LEU A 93 12.87 -93.48 -17.59
C LEU A 93 11.96 -94.49 -18.32
N TRP A 94 10.65 -94.43 -18.08
CA TRP A 94 9.66 -95.36 -18.64
C TRP A 94 8.65 -94.65 -19.55
N SER A 95 8.55 -93.32 -19.47
CA SER A 95 7.74 -92.50 -20.37
C SER A 95 8.56 -92.07 -21.59
N LYS A 96 7.91 -91.84 -22.74
CA LYS A 96 8.57 -91.25 -23.93
C LYS A 96 8.83 -89.74 -23.80
N LYS A 97 8.63 -89.15 -22.61
CA LYS A 97 8.72 -87.70 -22.37
C LYS A 97 9.75 -87.43 -21.28
N LEU A 98 10.80 -86.70 -21.64
CA LEU A 98 11.80 -86.22 -20.69
C LEU A 98 11.20 -85.08 -19.86
N GLU A 99 11.22 -85.23 -18.55
CA GLU A 99 10.70 -84.27 -17.59
C GLU A 99 11.82 -83.91 -16.62
N ILE A 100 12.26 -82.64 -16.67
CA ILE A 100 13.39 -82.14 -15.90
C ILE A 100 12.87 -81.49 -14.62
N GLN A 101 13.15 -82.11 -13.48
CA GLN A 101 12.70 -81.63 -12.18
C GLN A 101 13.41 -80.33 -11.76
N SER A 102 14.71 -80.23 -11.99
CA SER A 102 15.45 -78.98 -11.75
C SER A 102 16.76 -78.91 -12.52
N ILE A 103 17.15 -77.72 -12.94
CA ILE A 103 18.46 -77.41 -13.54
C ILE A 103 19.20 -76.46 -12.59
N ALA A 104 20.44 -76.77 -12.22
CA ALA A 104 21.27 -75.95 -11.36
C ALA A 104 22.62 -75.65 -12.02
N LEU A 105 22.98 -74.36 -12.11
CA LEU A 105 24.25 -73.86 -12.62
C LEU A 105 25.00 -73.17 -11.48
N VAL A 106 26.26 -73.56 -11.24
CA VAL A 106 27.12 -73.02 -10.18
C VAL A 106 28.32 -72.34 -10.82
N ASP A 107 28.56 -71.09 -10.45
CA ASP A 107 29.59 -70.17 -10.96
C ASP A 107 29.56 -69.94 -12.49
N PRO A 108 28.41 -69.82 -13.18
CA PRO A 108 28.41 -69.64 -14.63
C PRO A 108 28.99 -68.27 -15.02
N ALA A 109 29.97 -68.26 -15.93
CA ALA A 109 30.52 -67.06 -16.54
C ALA A 109 29.99 -66.92 -17.97
N ILE A 110 29.05 -66.01 -18.17
CA ILE A 110 28.35 -65.75 -19.44
C ILE A 110 28.94 -64.48 -20.04
N THR A 111 29.29 -64.52 -21.32
CA THR A 111 29.78 -63.36 -22.08
C THR A 111 28.88 -63.16 -23.29
N ILE A 112 28.39 -61.95 -23.46
CA ILE A 112 27.59 -61.53 -24.61
C ILE A 112 28.42 -60.52 -25.42
N THR A 113 28.61 -60.79 -26.70
CA THR A 113 29.28 -59.88 -27.63
C THR A 113 28.25 -59.38 -28.63
N SER A 114 27.93 -58.08 -28.58
CA SER A 114 26.98 -57.49 -29.52
C SER A 114 27.56 -57.54 -30.94
N SER A 115 27.03 -58.41 -31.81
CA SER A 115 27.50 -58.54 -33.18
C SER A 115 26.97 -57.37 -34.03
N ALA A 116 27.87 -56.56 -34.57
CA ALA A 116 27.62 -55.34 -35.35
C ALA A 116 26.89 -55.53 -36.72
N LYS A 117 26.16 -56.64 -36.93
CA LYS A 117 25.53 -57.00 -38.22
C LYS A 117 24.00 -56.93 -38.22
N ALA A 118 23.41 -56.07 -37.40
CA ALA A 118 21.96 -55.81 -37.39
C ALA A 118 21.58 -54.36 -37.71
N ALA A 119 22.52 -53.41 -37.71
CA ALA A 119 22.23 -51.99 -37.89
C ALA A 119 22.03 -51.54 -39.36
N ASP A 120 22.46 -52.34 -40.35
CA ASP A 120 22.31 -52.03 -41.79
C ASP A 120 21.27 -52.93 -42.50
N ALA A 121 20.44 -53.67 -41.76
CA ALA A 121 19.35 -54.43 -42.37
C ALA A 121 18.15 -53.52 -42.63
N GLN A 122 17.93 -53.20 -43.91
CA GLN A 122 16.73 -52.54 -44.43
C GLN A 122 15.46 -53.19 -43.86
N PRO A 123 14.39 -52.43 -43.52
CA PRO A 123 13.18 -53.01 -42.93
C PRO A 123 12.61 -54.06 -43.88
N ALA A 124 12.61 -55.32 -43.46
CA ALA A 124 11.98 -56.38 -44.23
C ALA A 124 10.47 -56.08 -44.34
N PRO A 125 9.86 -56.27 -45.52
CA PRO A 125 8.43 -56.10 -45.68
C PRO A 125 7.69 -57.08 -44.75
N SER A 126 6.70 -56.55 -44.04
CA SER A 126 5.77 -57.28 -43.19
C SER A 126 5.17 -58.48 -43.91
N GLY A 127 5.56 -59.71 -43.53
CA GLY A 127 5.01 -60.89 -44.17
C GLY A 127 5.57 -62.28 -43.86
N GLN A 128 6.58 -62.45 -43.00
CA GLN A 128 7.09 -63.79 -42.63
C GLN A 128 7.27 -63.94 -41.12
N ALA A 129 6.27 -64.57 -40.50
CA ALA A 129 6.19 -64.89 -39.07
C ALA A 129 6.77 -66.28 -38.74
N ASP A 130 7.86 -66.69 -39.39
CA ASP A 130 8.35 -68.08 -39.30
C ASP A 130 9.60 -68.28 -38.41
N ASN A 131 10.14 -67.23 -37.80
CA ASN A 131 11.26 -67.34 -36.86
C ASN A 131 11.12 -66.34 -35.69
N ASP A 132 10.08 -66.48 -34.85
CA ASP A 132 10.10 -65.81 -33.53
C ASP A 132 10.98 -66.64 -32.57
N PRO A 133 12.16 -66.12 -32.16
CA PRO A 133 13.06 -66.84 -31.27
C PRO A 133 12.42 -67.18 -29.91
N PHE A 134 11.47 -66.36 -29.44
CA PHE A 134 10.73 -66.67 -28.22
C PHE A 134 9.70 -67.79 -28.42
N ALA A 135 9.07 -67.89 -29.59
CA ALA A 135 8.19 -69.00 -29.92
C ALA A 135 8.96 -70.34 -30.03
N ALA A 136 10.17 -70.31 -30.59
CA ALA A 136 11.07 -71.47 -30.60
C ALA A 136 11.50 -71.89 -29.18
N LEU A 137 11.73 -70.91 -28.30
CA LEU A 137 12.03 -71.16 -26.88
C LEU A 137 10.83 -71.78 -26.15
N VAL A 138 9.60 -71.31 -26.38
CA VAL A 138 8.37 -71.93 -25.83
C VAL A 138 8.30 -73.39 -26.21
N GLY A 139 8.42 -73.72 -27.50
CA GLY A 139 8.39 -75.12 -27.96
C GLY A 139 9.51 -75.99 -27.38
N THR A 140 10.67 -75.39 -27.06
CA THR A 140 11.78 -76.09 -26.41
C THR A 140 11.52 -76.34 -24.93
N LEU A 141 11.00 -75.35 -24.21
CA LEU A 141 10.63 -75.48 -22.79
C LEU A 141 9.46 -76.47 -22.59
N GLU A 142 8.50 -76.53 -23.51
CA GLU A 142 7.40 -77.51 -23.48
C GLU A 142 7.88 -78.97 -23.63
N ARG A 143 8.89 -79.19 -24.48
CA ARG A 143 9.47 -80.52 -24.69
C ARG A 143 10.26 -81.00 -23.47
N LEU A 144 10.93 -80.08 -22.77
CA LEU A 144 11.81 -80.38 -21.64
C LEU A 144 11.10 -80.37 -20.28
N ALA A 145 9.94 -79.71 -20.18
CA ALA A 145 9.10 -79.61 -18.96
C ALA A 145 9.95 -79.32 -17.71
N VAL A 146 10.66 -78.18 -17.73
CA VAL A 146 11.60 -77.80 -16.67
C VAL A 146 10.87 -77.11 -15.53
N ASN A 147 10.83 -77.73 -14.34
CA ASN A 147 10.06 -77.21 -13.20
C ASN A 147 10.78 -76.12 -12.39
N ARG A 148 12.11 -76.17 -12.34
CA ARG A 148 12.94 -75.21 -11.58
C ARG A 148 14.29 -74.97 -12.24
N ILE A 149 14.74 -73.72 -12.29
CA ILE A 149 16.08 -73.34 -12.77
C ILE A 149 16.76 -72.51 -11.68
N THR A 150 17.95 -72.92 -11.26
CA THR A 150 18.77 -72.19 -10.28
C THR A 150 20.13 -71.81 -10.85
N ILE A 151 20.57 -70.60 -10.58
CA ILE A 151 21.93 -70.11 -10.85
C ILE A 151 22.51 -69.66 -9.50
N GLU A 152 23.71 -70.12 -9.15
CA GLU A 152 24.48 -69.66 -7.99
C GLU A 152 25.75 -68.97 -8.45
N ASN A 153 26.00 -67.75 -7.94
CA ASN A 153 27.23 -66.98 -8.12
C ASN A 153 27.69 -66.78 -9.59
N GLY A 154 26.75 -66.50 -10.49
CA GLY A 154 27.04 -66.22 -11.89
C GLY A 154 27.71 -64.87 -12.15
N SER A 155 28.33 -64.74 -13.31
CA SER A 155 28.85 -63.47 -13.85
C SER A 155 28.41 -63.30 -15.29
N LEU A 156 28.05 -62.07 -15.65
CA LEU A 156 27.64 -61.68 -17.00
C LEU A 156 28.51 -60.51 -17.45
N GLY A 157 29.31 -60.73 -18.50
CA GLY A 157 30.07 -59.69 -19.18
C GLY A 157 29.37 -59.25 -20.46
N SER A 158 29.18 -57.94 -20.64
CA SER A 158 28.70 -57.33 -21.88
C SER A 158 29.69 -56.29 -22.38
N THR A 159 29.93 -56.26 -23.70
CA THR A 159 30.76 -55.23 -24.34
C THR A 159 29.89 -54.40 -25.27
N ASP A 160 29.79 -53.09 -25.00
CA ASP A 160 29.01 -52.15 -25.80
C ASP A 160 29.72 -51.78 -27.13
N GLU A 161 29.00 -51.16 -28.07
CA GLU A 161 29.48 -50.71 -29.40
C GLU A 161 30.70 -49.77 -29.31
N THR A 162 30.89 -49.11 -28.17
CA THR A 162 32.00 -48.20 -27.86
C THR A 162 33.25 -48.89 -27.29
N GLY A 163 33.20 -50.21 -27.06
CA GLY A 163 34.27 -50.99 -26.42
C GLY A 163 34.27 -50.94 -24.90
N ALA A 164 33.29 -50.27 -24.28
CA ALA A 164 33.13 -50.26 -22.82
C ALA A 164 32.58 -51.60 -22.34
N ALA A 165 33.32 -52.27 -21.44
CA ALA A 165 32.90 -53.52 -20.81
C ALA A 165 32.10 -53.23 -19.53
N SER A 166 30.88 -53.78 -19.44
CA SER A 166 30.07 -53.80 -18.23
C SER A 166 29.98 -55.22 -17.69
N THR A 167 30.24 -55.39 -16.39
CA THR A 167 30.20 -56.72 -15.74
C THR A 167 29.19 -56.70 -14.62
N VAL A 168 28.24 -57.63 -14.67
CA VAL A 168 27.33 -57.96 -13.56
C VAL A 168 27.86 -59.23 -12.90
N SER A 169 27.98 -59.23 -11.58
CA SER A 169 28.63 -60.30 -10.81
C SER A 169 27.75 -60.79 -9.65
N ALA A 170 28.08 -61.95 -9.07
CA ALA A 170 27.31 -62.57 -7.99
C ALA A 170 25.81 -62.69 -8.33
N ILE A 171 25.54 -63.22 -9.53
CA ILE A 171 24.20 -63.45 -10.07
C ILE A 171 23.65 -64.75 -9.46
N ASP A 172 22.63 -64.63 -8.63
CA ASP A 172 21.86 -65.74 -8.09
C ASP A 172 20.45 -65.71 -8.70
N VAL A 173 19.95 -66.85 -9.20
CA VAL A 173 18.60 -66.97 -9.77
C VAL A 173 17.94 -68.20 -9.19
N ASP A 174 16.67 -68.11 -8.79
CA ASP A 174 15.81 -69.26 -8.49
C ASP A 174 14.46 -69.05 -9.17
N LEU A 175 14.23 -69.73 -10.28
CA LEU A 175 13.01 -69.68 -11.07
C LEU A 175 12.23 -70.98 -10.90
N LYS A 176 11.04 -70.92 -10.30
CA LYS A 176 10.12 -72.06 -10.13
C LYS A 176 8.93 -71.89 -11.07
N ALA A 177 8.92 -72.69 -12.13
CA ALA A 177 7.90 -72.67 -13.18
C ALA A 177 7.31 -74.08 -13.35
N PRO A 178 6.28 -74.47 -12.57
CA PRO A 178 5.73 -75.83 -12.62
C PRO A 178 5.08 -76.19 -13.96
N ASP A 179 4.62 -75.19 -14.72
CA ASP A 179 4.16 -75.30 -16.11
C ASP A 179 4.20 -73.90 -16.76
N LEU A 180 4.23 -73.80 -18.09
CA LEU A 180 4.28 -72.54 -18.81
C LEU A 180 2.99 -71.70 -18.67
N ASP A 181 1.86 -72.34 -18.37
CA ASP A 181 0.55 -71.70 -18.18
C ASP A 181 0.20 -71.42 -16.72
N ARG A 182 1.08 -71.77 -15.78
CA ARG A 182 0.85 -71.61 -14.34
C ARG A 182 1.72 -70.49 -13.77
N GLU A 183 1.35 -70.06 -12.58
CA GLU A 183 2.09 -69.04 -11.84
C GLU A 183 3.55 -69.46 -11.66
N VAL A 184 4.45 -68.53 -12.01
CA VAL A 184 5.89 -68.67 -11.89
C VAL A 184 6.36 -67.81 -10.73
N VAL A 185 7.11 -68.40 -9.80
CA VAL A 185 7.76 -67.68 -8.71
C VAL A 185 9.24 -67.57 -9.04
N PHE A 186 9.82 -66.37 -8.92
CA PHE A 186 11.23 -66.15 -9.20
C PHE A 186 11.90 -65.32 -8.12
N SER A 187 13.18 -65.60 -7.86
CA SER A 187 14.10 -64.68 -7.19
C SER A 187 15.36 -64.52 -8.03
N LEU A 188 15.90 -63.30 -8.02
CA LEU A 188 17.08 -62.87 -8.74
C LEU A 188 17.89 -61.97 -7.79
N ALA A 189 19.17 -62.23 -7.59
CA ALA A 189 20.08 -61.29 -6.94
C ALA A 189 21.30 -61.07 -7.84
N ALA A 190 21.80 -59.85 -7.95
CA ALA A 190 22.97 -59.54 -8.77
C ALA A 190 23.69 -58.31 -8.23
N THR A 191 25.00 -58.21 -8.47
CA THR A 191 25.84 -57.09 -8.04
C THR A 191 26.39 -56.35 -9.24
N GLN A 192 26.06 -55.06 -9.34
CA GLN A 192 26.55 -54.15 -10.39
C GLN A 192 27.01 -52.84 -9.75
N ASP A 193 28.18 -52.33 -10.14
CA ASP A 193 28.77 -51.08 -9.63
C ASP A 193 28.80 -50.99 -8.09
N GLY A 194 29.12 -52.11 -7.43
CA GLY A 194 29.18 -52.20 -5.97
C GLY A 194 27.82 -52.25 -5.25
N ARG A 195 26.71 -52.35 -5.98
CA ARG A 195 25.35 -52.42 -5.43
C ARG A 195 24.73 -53.79 -5.72
N ARG A 196 24.26 -54.47 -4.67
CA ARG A 196 23.54 -55.74 -4.75
C ARG A 196 22.04 -55.47 -4.89
N LEU A 197 21.50 -55.76 -6.06
CA LEU A 197 20.07 -55.78 -6.35
C LEU A 197 19.53 -57.18 -6.02
N GLN A 198 18.44 -57.25 -5.26
CA GLN A 198 17.65 -58.44 -5.03
C GLN A 198 16.24 -58.18 -5.59
N LEU A 199 15.68 -59.12 -6.32
CA LEU A 199 14.39 -59.01 -6.99
C LEU A 199 13.67 -60.34 -6.78
N GLU A 200 12.54 -60.31 -6.09
CA GLU A 200 11.69 -61.47 -5.87
C GLU A 200 10.31 -61.18 -6.44
N GLY A 201 9.62 -62.18 -6.99
CA GLY A 201 8.33 -61.91 -7.61
C GLY A 201 7.57 -63.13 -8.10
N THR A 202 6.36 -62.85 -8.56
CA THR A 202 5.46 -63.80 -9.21
C THR A 202 5.04 -63.28 -10.58
N LEU A 203 4.82 -64.22 -11.51
CA LEU A 203 4.32 -63.96 -12.86
C LEU A 203 3.16 -64.92 -13.11
N SER A 204 2.04 -64.42 -13.66
CA SER A 204 0.81 -65.23 -13.82
C SER A 204 1.00 -66.49 -14.67
N ALA A 205 1.80 -66.38 -15.73
CA ALA A 205 2.20 -67.49 -16.61
C ALA A 205 3.40 -67.05 -17.46
N LEU A 206 4.28 -67.98 -17.82
CA LEU A 206 5.44 -67.70 -18.66
C LEU A 206 5.08 -67.64 -20.15
N ARG A 207 4.13 -68.47 -20.60
CA ARG A 207 3.72 -68.55 -22.01
C ARG A 207 3.24 -67.20 -22.57
N PRO A 208 2.36 -66.44 -21.91
CA PRO A 208 1.88 -65.17 -22.45
C PRO A 208 3.01 -64.17 -22.72
N ILE A 209 3.96 -64.00 -21.78
CA ILE A 209 5.13 -63.12 -21.98
C ILE A 209 5.98 -63.58 -23.17
N LEU A 210 6.28 -64.87 -23.28
CA LEU A 210 7.08 -65.41 -24.39
C LEU A 210 6.35 -65.31 -25.74
N GLN A 211 5.02 -65.34 -25.74
CA GLN A 211 4.18 -65.13 -26.92
C GLN A 211 3.82 -63.65 -27.15
N ARG A 212 4.47 -62.71 -26.42
CA ARG A 212 4.23 -61.26 -26.54
C ARG A 212 2.78 -60.84 -26.24
N GLN A 213 2.09 -61.67 -25.47
CA GLN A 213 0.78 -61.39 -24.91
C GLN A 213 0.95 -60.75 -23.51
N PRO A 214 -0.06 -60.03 -23.03
CA PRO A 214 -0.01 -59.46 -21.70
C PRO A 214 0.04 -60.52 -20.60
N ALA A 215 0.85 -60.29 -19.56
CA ALA A 215 0.86 -61.12 -18.35
C ALA A 215 0.98 -60.29 -17.08
N LYS A 216 0.37 -60.76 -15.99
CA LYS A 216 0.42 -60.08 -14.70
C LYS A 216 1.71 -60.43 -13.98
N VAL A 217 2.40 -59.42 -13.46
CA VAL A 217 3.62 -59.58 -12.68
C VAL A 217 3.45 -58.87 -11.33
N ALA A 218 4.05 -59.40 -10.29
CA ALA A 218 4.26 -58.73 -9.01
C ALA A 218 5.73 -58.93 -8.60
N ILE A 219 6.41 -57.85 -8.26
CA ILE A 219 7.84 -57.86 -7.90
C ILE A 219 8.09 -57.04 -6.63
N GLU A 220 9.07 -57.47 -5.85
CA GLU A 220 9.70 -56.74 -4.76
C GLU A 220 11.20 -56.65 -5.06
N ALA A 221 11.69 -55.44 -5.27
CA ALA A 221 13.10 -55.17 -5.55
C ALA A 221 13.75 -54.48 -4.34
N LYS A 222 14.93 -54.95 -3.90
CA LYS A 222 15.75 -54.36 -2.84
C LYS A 222 17.15 -54.06 -3.34
N VAL A 223 17.74 -52.94 -2.95
CA VAL A 223 19.09 -52.54 -3.40
C VAL A 223 19.96 -52.18 -2.20
N GLU A 224 21.15 -52.78 -2.10
CA GLU A 224 22.12 -52.54 -1.02
C GLU A 224 23.55 -52.28 -1.56
N PRO A 225 24.19 -51.13 -1.25
CA PRO A 225 23.60 -49.95 -0.62
C PRO A 225 22.62 -49.25 -1.58
N ALA A 226 21.46 -48.85 -1.05
CA ALA A 226 20.45 -48.17 -1.84
C ALA A 226 20.97 -46.82 -2.37
N PRO A 227 20.72 -46.46 -3.64
CA PRO A 227 21.11 -45.15 -4.18
C PRO A 227 20.41 -43.99 -3.47
N SER A 228 19.23 -44.26 -2.91
CA SER A 228 18.55 -43.41 -1.94
C SER A 228 17.74 -44.30 -0.99
N PRO A 229 17.43 -43.86 0.24
CA PRO A 229 16.55 -44.58 1.15
C PRO A 229 15.17 -44.88 0.55
N LEU A 230 14.69 -44.04 -0.38
CA LEU A 230 13.43 -44.26 -1.10
C LEU A 230 13.46 -45.49 -1.99
N LEU A 231 14.62 -45.78 -2.61
CA LEU A 231 14.81 -46.87 -3.56
C LEU A 231 15.40 -48.13 -2.89
N ALA A 232 15.37 -48.21 -1.56
CA ALA A 232 15.90 -49.34 -0.81
C ALA A 232 15.05 -50.60 -0.97
N SER A 233 13.73 -50.43 -1.07
CA SER A 233 12.77 -51.49 -1.36
C SER A 233 11.60 -50.92 -2.16
N VAL A 234 11.29 -51.52 -3.31
CA VAL A 234 10.18 -51.13 -4.19
C VAL A 234 9.32 -52.34 -4.45
N LYS A 235 8.03 -52.25 -4.12
CA LYS A 235 7.03 -53.24 -4.50
C LYS A 235 6.27 -52.73 -5.70
N ALA A 236 6.16 -53.53 -6.74
CA ALA A 236 5.43 -53.18 -7.96
C ALA A 236 4.61 -54.36 -8.45
N SER A 237 3.48 -54.08 -9.08
CA SER A 237 2.64 -55.06 -9.77
C SER A 237 2.02 -54.44 -11.01
N GLY A 238 1.57 -55.25 -11.96
CA GLY A 238 0.93 -54.74 -13.17
C GLY A 238 0.88 -55.76 -14.29
N GLU A 239 0.32 -55.36 -15.43
CA GLU A 239 0.30 -56.17 -16.64
C GLU A 239 1.41 -55.71 -17.58
N ILE A 240 2.32 -56.61 -17.95
CA ILE A 240 3.45 -56.33 -18.85
C ILE A 240 3.23 -57.05 -20.17
N ARG A 241 3.53 -56.35 -21.27
CA ARG A 241 3.59 -56.90 -22.62
C ARG A 241 4.91 -56.54 -23.29
N LEU A 242 5.56 -57.53 -23.91
CA LEU A 242 6.75 -57.32 -24.73
C LEU A 242 6.35 -57.04 -26.18
N ASN A 243 7.05 -56.12 -26.84
CA ASN A 243 6.81 -55.76 -28.23
C ASN A 243 7.85 -56.40 -29.15
N ALA A 244 7.54 -56.45 -30.45
CA ALA A 244 8.42 -57.06 -31.45
C ALA A 244 9.72 -56.29 -31.71
N ASP A 245 9.73 -54.99 -31.40
CA ASP A 245 10.86 -54.07 -31.53
C ASP A 245 11.79 -54.10 -30.30
N GLY A 246 11.55 -54.98 -29.32
CA GLY A 246 12.28 -55.00 -28.05
C GLY A 246 11.78 -53.96 -27.04
N GLY A 247 10.72 -53.21 -27.36
CA GLY A 247 10.01 -52.37 -26.41
C GLY A 247 9.14 -53.16 -25.44
N TYR A 248 8.63 -52.48 -24.42
CA TYR A 248 7.68 -53.06 -23.48
C TYR A 248 6.60 -52.05 -23.10
N GLN A 249 5.42 -52.57 -22.77
CA GLN A 249 4.29 -51.80 -22.28
C GLN A 249 3.86 -52.30 -20.91
N ILE A 250 3.60 -51.37 -20.00
CA ILE A 250 3.04 -51.60 -18.68
C ILE A 250 1.62 -51.01 -18.69
N GLN A 251 0.64 -51.81 -18.30
CA GLN A 251 -0.75 -51.37 -18.13
C GLN A 251 -1.23 -51.67 -16.70
N GLY A 252 -1.91 -50.71 -16.08
CA GLY A 252 -2.46 -50.83 -14.73
C GLY A 252 -1.39 -51.11 -13.68
N GLY A 253 -0.17 -50.61 -13.89
CA GLY A 253 0.92 -50.76 -12.94
C GLY A 253 0.58 -50.11 -11.62
N GLN A 254 0.94 -50.75 -10.50
CA GLN A 254 0.84 -50.20 -9.16
C GLN A 254 2.16 -50.41 -8.45
N PHE A 255 2.75 -49.36 -7.88
CA PHE A 255 3.97 -49.50 -7.10
C PHE A 255 3.95 -48.62 -5.86
N ASP A 256 4.60 -49.10 -4.81
CA ASP A 256 4.77 -48.36 -3.56
C ASP A 256 6.21 -47.84 -3.47
N LEU A 257 6.34 -46.54 -3.20
CA LEU A 257 7.60 -45.87 -2.94
C LEU A 257 7.50 -45.11 -1.62
N ALA A 258 8.29 -45.50 -0.61
CA ALA A 258 8.28 -44.89 0.72
C ALA A 258 6.87 -44.70 1.31
N ASP A 259 6.12 -45.80 1.37
CA ASP A 259 4.73 -45.88 1.89
C ASP A 259 3.68 -45.07 1.10
N GLN A 260 4.02 -44.66 -0.13
CA GLN A 260 3.11 -43.97 -1.05
C GLN A 260 2.82 -44.84 -2.27
N SER A 261 1.53 -45.05 -2.57
CA SER A 261 1.08 -45.86 -3.70
C SER A 261 0.85 -45.02 -4.96
N PHE A 262 1.39 -45.51 -6.07
CA PHE A 262 1.33 -44.90 -7.39
C PHE A 262 0.71 -45.86 -8.40
N GLN A 263 -0.03 -45.34 -9.36
CA GLN A 263 -0.48 -46.07 -10.55
C GLN A 263 0.30 -45.61 -11.77
N LEU A 264 0.70 -46.54 -12.64
CA LEU A 264 1.56 -46.29 -13.79
C LEU A 264 1.07 -47.05 -15.03
N ASP A 265 0.85 -46.32 -16.10
CA ASP A 265 0.85 -46.85 -17.46
C ASP A 265 2.11 -46.36 -18.17
N ALA A 266 2.86 -47.25 -18.82
CA ALA A 266 4.10 -46.87 -19.47
C ALA A 266 4.32 -47.60 -20.80
N LEU A 267 4.99 -46.95 -21.74
CA LEU A 267 5.47 -47.54 -22.99
C LEU A 267 6.91 -47.13 -23.22
N PHE A 268 7.79 -48.12 -23.37
CA PHE A 268 9.15 -47.93 -23.82
C PHE A 268 9.31 -48.47 -25.24
N GLN A 269 9.90 -47.66 -26.12
CA GLN A 269 10.26 -48.02 -27.48
C GLN A 269 11.76 -47.73 -27.69
N PRO A 270 12.59 -48.76 -27.94
CA PRO A 270 14.01 -48.57 -28.21
C PRO A 270 14.23 -47.87 -29.56
N GLY A 271 15.24 -47.01 -29.66
CA GLY A 271 15.54 -46.23 -30.86
C GLY A 271 16.68 -45.22 -30.64
N LYS A 272 17.01 -44.43 -31.67
CA LYS A 272 17.92 -43.27 -31.58
C LYS A 272 17.13 -42.03 -32.07
N PRO A 273 16.45 -41.26 -31.20
CA PRO A 273 16.40 -41.35 -29.73
C PRO A 273 15.49 -42.46 -29.20
N HIS A 274 15.68 -42.85 -27.93
CA HIS A 274 14.77 -43.75 -27.23
C HIS A 274 13.46 -43.03 -26.92
N ARG A 275 12.30 -43.69 -27.11
CA ARG A 275 11.00 -43.09 -26.82
C ARG A 275 10.37 -43.67 -25.55
N PHE A 276 9.95 -42.79 -24.65
CA PHE A 276 9.30 -43.11 -23.39
C PHE A 276 7.94 -42.42 -23.31
N LEU A 277 6.89 -43.15 -22.94
CA LEU A 277 5.62 -42.58 -22.51
C LEU A 277 5.30 -43.10 -21.12
N ALA A 278 4.86 -42.22 -20.22
CA ALA A 278 4.40 -42.60 -18.89
C ALA A 278 3.21 -41.74 -18.47
N ASP A 279 2.16 -42.38 -17.98
CA ASP A 279 1.08 -41.74 -17.26
C ASP A 279 1.10 -42.25 -15.81
N LEU A 280 1.33 -41.33 -14.88
CA LEU A 280 1.48 -41.60 -13.46
C LEU A 280 0.33 -40.96 -12.71
N SER A 281 -0.33 -41.69 -11.83
CA SER A 281 -1.31 -41.10 -10.92
C SER A 281 -1.13 -41.53 -9.47
N ALA A 282 -1.45 -40.65 -8.53
CA ALA A 282 -1.38 -40.93 -7.10
C ALA A 282 -2.47 -40.19 -6.33
N LYS A 283 -3.03 -40.82 -5.30
CA LYS A 283 -4.02 -40.15 -4.42
C LYS A 283 -3.36 -39.12 -3.50
N ARG A 284 -2.18 -39.45 -2.98
CA ARG A 284 -1.46 -38.57 -2.06
C ARG A 284 0.05 -38.76 -2.17
N ILE A 285 0.77 -37.65 -2.31
CA ILE A 285 2.23 -37.63 -2.28
C ILE A 285 2.69 -36.69 -1.16
N ASP A 286 3.50 -37.17 -0.23
CA ASP A 286 4.23 -36.32 0.72
C ASP A 286 5.65 -36.08 0.19
N VAL A 287 5.87 -34.90 -0.39
CA VAL A 287 7.15 -34.48 -0.97
C VAL A 287 8.20 -34.23 0.11
N GLY A 288 7.81 -33.90 1.34
CA GLY A 288 8.75 -33.73 2.46
C GLY A 288 9.39 -35.05 2.88
N ALA A 289 8.60 -36.12 2.91
CA ALA A 289 9.09 -37.49 3.12
C ALA A 289 10.02 -37.94 1.96
N LEU A 290 9.68 -37.59 0.72
CA LEU A 290 10.51 -37.89 -0.45
C LEU A 290 11.80 -37.06 -0.53
N ALA A 291 11.80 -35.80 -0.08
CA ALA A 291 12.98 -34.93 -0.17
C ALA A 291 13.99 -35.16 0.95
N SER A 292 13.53 -35.40 2.18
CA SER A 292 14.40 -35.58 3.36
C SER A 292 15.28 -36.84 3.28
N SER A 293 14.83 -37.86 2.55
CA SER A 293 15.55 -39.10 2.31
C SER A 293 16.70 -38.96 1.29
N GLY A 294 16.72 -37.92 0.45
CA GLY A 294 17.78 -37.70 -0.55
C GLY A 294 18.99 -36.90 -0.08
N THR A 295 19.02 -36.40 1.16
CA THR A 295 20.11 -35.53 1.64
C THR A 295 21.35 -36.33 2.08
N GLY A 296 22.12 -36.79 1.10
CA GLY A 296 23.54 -37.04 1.33
C GLY A 296 24.19 -35.73 1.81
N LYS A 297 24.86 -35.75 2.96
CA LYS A 297 25.76 -34.66 3.42
C LYS A 297 26.93 -34.52 2.44
N GLY A 298 26.68 -33.91 1.28
CA GLY A 298 27.71 -33.32 0.44
C GLY A 298 27.78 -31.83 0.77
N GLU A 299 28.94 -31.34 1.20
CA GLU A 299 29.19 -29.90 1.34
C GLU A 299 28.80 -29.17 0.05
N PRO A 300 28.21 -27.96 0.11
CA PRO A 300 28.00 -27.11 -1.04
C PRO A 300 29.35 -26.48 -1.46
N GLY A 301 30.27 -27.34 -1.89
CA GLY A 301 31.61 -26.98 -2.33
C GLY A 301 31.74 -27.16 -3.84
N ASN A 302 31.68 -26.06 -4.58
CA ASN A 302 32.27 -25.91 -5.93
C ASN A 302 31.96 -27.02 -6.96
N ALA A 303 30.74 -27.55 -6.98
CA ALA A 303 30.30 -28.38 -8.10
C ALA A 303 30.08 -27.50 -9.34
N GLY A 304 30.76 -27.84 -10.45
CA GLY A 304 30.49 -27.24 -11.75
C GLY A 304 29.02 -27.36 -12.14
N GLU A 305 28.56 -26.51 -13.05
CA GLU A 305 27.14 -26.50 -13.45
C GLU A 305 26.71 -27.88 -13.99
N PRO A 306 25.63 -28.47 -13.46
CA PRO A 306 25.16 -29.77 -13.94
C PRO A 306 24.82 -29.71 -15.43
N SER A 307 25.03 -30.82 -16.17
CA SER A 307 24.76 -30.89 -17.60
C SER A 307 23.49 -31.70 -17.86
N LEU A 308 22.60 -31.19 -18.72
CA LEU A 308 21.41 -31.90 -19.21
C LEU A 308 21.64 -32.60 -20.54
N ALA A 309 22.88 -32.65 -21.04
CA ALA A 309 23.20 -33.20 -22.36
C ALA A 309 22.77 -34.66 -22.54
N MET A 310 22.68 -35.47 -21.47
CA MET A 310 22.20 -36.85 -21.55
C MET A 310 20.73 -36.93 -22.04
N LEU A 311 19.93 -35.90 -21.77
CA LEU A 311 18.52 -35.86 -22.15
C LEU A 311 18.33 -35.70 -23.67
N SER A 312 19.35 -35.29 -24.44
CA SER A 312 19.19 -35.13 -25.89
C SER A 312 18.97 -36.45 -26.64
N ASN A 313 19.29 -37.58 -26.01
CA ASN A 313 19.19 -38.92 -26.62
C ASN A 313 17.85 -39.61 -26.30
N ILE A 314 16.92 -38.89 -25.66
CA ILE A 314 15.66 -39.41 -25.15
C ILE A 314 14.52 -38.52 -25.63
N ASP A 315 13.47 -39.13 -26.17
CA ASP A 315 12.18 -38.54 -26.41
C ASP A 315 11.20 -39.04 -25.33
N ALA A 316 10.58 -38.14 -24.57
CA ALA A 316 9.69 -38.52 -23.47
C ALA A 316 8.33 -37.81 -23.55
N ASP A 317 7.28 -38.47 -23.10
CA ASP A 317 5.96 -37.91 -22.86
C ASP A 317 5.48 -38.40 -21.49
N VAL A 318 5.37 -37.50 -20.52
CA VAL A 318 5.11 -37.85 -19.13
C VAL A 318 3.93 -37.03 -18.63
N SER A 319 2.85 -37.68 -18.22
CA SER A 319 1.76 -37.07 -17.47
C SER A 319 1.78 -37.56 -16.03
N VAL A 320 1.49 -36.65 -15.10
CA VAL A 320 1.41 -36.92 -13.67
C VAL A 320 0.16 -36.25 -13.12
N THR A 321 -0.73 -37.03 -12.53
CA THR A 321 -1.95 -36.56 -11.86
C THR A 321 -1.91 -36.93 -10.38
N VAL A 322 -2.05 -35.95 -9.49
CA VAL A 322 -2.02 -36.18 -8.04
C VAL A 322 -3.20 -35.48 -7.39
N ASP A 323 -4.06 -36.24 -6.71
CA ASP A 323 -5.24 -35.66 -6.03
C ASP A 323 -4.81 -34.73 -4.89
N GLN A 324 -3.79 -35.14 -4.12
CA GLN A 324 -3.26 -34.37 -3.00
C GLN A 324 -1.72 -34.42 -2.94
N LEU A 325 -1.06 -33.26 -2.97
CA LEU A 325 0.38 -33.15 -2.78
C LEU A 325 0.66 -32.41 -1.47
N VAL A 326 1.42 -33.01 -0.56
CA VAL A 326 1.70 -32.48 0.77
C VAL A 326 3.20 -32.25 0.94
N SER A 327 3.58 -31.18 1.63
CA SER A 327 4.98 -30.91 1.98
C SER A 327 5.04 -30.17 3.32
N GLY A 328 5.16 -30.91 4.43
CA GLY A 328 5.07 -30.33 5.77
C GLY A 328 3.66 -29.80 6.05
N ALA A 329 3.52 -28.49 6.25
CA ALA A 329 2.22 -27.84 6.45
C ALA A 329 1.46 -27.55 5.13
N LEU A 330 2.09 -27.80 3.98
CA LEU A 330 1.49 -27.57 2.67
C LEU A 330 0.56 -28.70 2.27
N ALA A 331 -0.61 -28.36 1.74
CA ALA A 331 -1.45 -29.27 0.97
C ALA A 331 -1.85 -28.57 -0.33
N ALA A 332 -1.51 -29.17 -1.45
CA ALA A 332 -2.01 -28.82 -2.77
C ALA A 332 -3.01 -29.87 -3.24
N SER A 333 -4.04 -29.46 -3.97
CA SER A 333 -5.02 -30.37 -4.58
C SER A 333 -4.97 -30.31 -6.09
N ASP A 334 -5.46 -31.38 -6.73
CA ASP A 334 -5.73 -31.44 -8.16
C ASP A 334 -4.49 -31.12 -9.02
N VAL A 335 -3.33 -31.66 -8.64
CA VAL A 335 -2.07 -31.40 -9.32
C VAL A 335 -2.05 -32.14 -10.64
N GLN A 336 -1.99 -31.39 -11.73
CA GLN A 336 -1.91 -31.93 -13.09
C GLN A 336 -0.67 -31.39 -13.78
N PHE A 337 0.31 -32.27 -13.98
CA PHE A 337 1.59 -31.95 -14.60
C PHE A 337 1.79 -32.80 -15.85
N ALA A 338 2.28 -32.19 -16.92
CA ALA A 338 2.68 -32.90 -18.13
C ALA A 338 4.03 -32.37 -18.61
N ALA A 339 4.91 -33.24 -19.10
CA ALA A 339 6.18 -32.86 -19.68
C ALA A 339 6.46 -33.67 -20.95
N THR A 340 6.89 -32.98 -22.00
CA THR A 340 7.31 -33.58 -23.25
C THR A 340 8.76 -33.21 -23.52
N LEU A 341 9.53 -34.18 -24.00
CA LEU A 341 10.90 -34.00 -24.46
C LEU A 341 10.97 -34.54 -25.88
N ARG A 342 11.36 -33.67 -26.82
CA ARG A 342 11.51 -34.01 -28.24
C ARG A 342 12.78 -33.37 -28.76
N ASN A 343 13.72 -34.17 -29.26
CA ASN A 343 14.96 -33.68 -29.87
C ASN A 343 15.74 -32.67 -28.98
N GLY A 344 15.76 -32.87 -27.65
CA GLY A 344 16.41 -31.95 -26.71
C GLY A 344 15.64 -30.65 -26.41
N HIS A 345 14.39 -30.51 -26.87
CA HIS A 345 13.46 -29.49 -26.40
C HIS A 345 12.54 -30.06 -25.34
N LEU A 346 12.63 -29.53 -24.13
CA LEU A 346 11.78 -29.86 -22.99
C LEU A 346 10.65 -28.83 -22.92
N GLU A 347 9.40 -29.29 -22.90
CA GLU A 347 8.22 -28.50 -22.52
C GLU A 347 7.58 -29.14 -21.29
N ALA A 348 7.30 -28.35 -20.26
CA ALA A 348 6.67 -28.79 -19.03
C ALA A 348 5.49 -27.86 -18.71
N ASN A 349 4.32 -28.43 -18.45
CA ASN A 349 3.08 -27.72 -18.20
C ASN A 349 2.46 -28.23 -16.90
N LEU A 350 2.38 -27.35 -15.92
CA LEU A 350 1.53 -27.48 -14.74
C LEU A 350 0.17 -26.85 -15.08
N GLN A 351 -0.81 -27.67 -15.41
CA GLN A 351 -2.13 -27.20 -15.85
C GLN A 351 -2.95 -26.67 -14.67
N HIS A 352 -2.86 -27.37 -13.54
CA HIS A 352 -3.55 -26.99 -12.32
C HIS A 352 -2.73 -27.43 -11.10
N LEU A 353 -2.69 -26.54 -10.11
CA LEU A 353 -2.17 -26.81 -8.77
C LEU A 353 -2.99 -25.94 -7.81
N GLY A 354 -3.95 -26.54 -7.11
CA GLY A 354 -4.73 -25.86 -6.08
C GLY A 354 -3.87 -25.66 -4.84
N LEU A 355 -3.80 -24.45 -4.30
CA LEU A 355 -3.13 -24.10 -3.05
C LEU A 355 -4.12 -23.34 -2.17
N ASP A 356 -4.63 -23.98 -1.11
CA ASP A 356 -5.65 -23.43 -0.22
C ASP A 356 -6.84 -22.79 -0.99
N ALA A 357 -6.93 -21.46 -0.99
CA ALA A 357 -8.01 -20.67 -1.62
C ALA A 357 -7.67 -20.15 -3.03
N GLY A 358 -6.59 -20.63 -3.63
CA GLY A 358 -6.14 -20.20 -4.96
C GLY A 358 -5.59 -21.35 -5.81
N SER A 359 -5.14 -21.01 -7.02
CA SER A 359 -4.54 -21.98 -7.95
C SER A 359 -3.35 -21.38 -8.68
N VAL A 360 -2.46 -22.27 -9.14
CA VAL A 360 -1.29 -21.95 -9.96
C VAL A 360 -1.34 -22.79 -11.23
N ALA A 361 -1.03 -22.16 -12.35
CA ALA A 361 -0.70 -22.85 -13.59
C ALA A 361 0.61 -22.28 -14.12
N ALA A 362 1.46 -23.15 -14.67
CA ALA A 362 2.76 -22.77 -15.18
C ALA A 362 3.10 -23.54 -16.44
N SER A 363 3.79 -22.89 -17.37
CA SER A 363 4.42 -23.55 -18.52
C SER A 363 5.88 -23.16 -18.56
N VAL A 364 6.74 -24.11 -18.91
CA VAL A 364 8.19 -23.94 -18.99
C VAL A 364 8.68 -24.64 -20.25
N SER A 365 9.55 -23.99 -21.01
CA SER A 365 10.25 -24.57 -22.13
C SER A 365 11.76 -24.34 -21.98
N ALA A 366 12.55 -25.33 -22.38
CA ALA A 366 13.99 -25.26 -22.35
C ALA A 366 14.63 -26.06 -23.49
N ASP A 367 15.74 -25.55 -24.00
CA ASP A 367 16.62 -26.27 -24.90
C ASP A 367 17.76 -26.89 -24.08
N VAL A 368 17.65 -28.19 -23.83
CA VAL A 368 18.56 -28.94 -22.95
C VAL A 368 19.83 -29.41 -23.66
N THR A 369 19.98 -29.12 -24.96
CA THR A 369 21.20 -29.42 -25.74
C THR A 369 22.35 -28.46 -25.43
N LYS A 370 22.04 -27.30 -24.85
CA LYS A 370 23.01 -26.25 -24.52
C LYS A 370 23.65 -26.49 -23.16
N ALA A 371 24.95 -26.21 -23.05
CA ALA A 371 25.68 -26.28 -21.78
C ALA A 371 25.12 -25.34 -20.68
N ALA A 372 24.47 -24.25 -21.08
CA ALA A 372 23.71 -23.36 -20.21
C ALA A 372 22.29 -23.19 -20.78
N PRO A 373 21.37 -24.11 -20.46
CA PRO A 373 20.01 -24.09 -21.01
C PRO A 373 19.32 -22.78 -20.65
N THR A 374 18.55 -22.24 -21.59
CA THR A 374 17.70 -21.08 -21.34
C THR A 374 16.29 -21.59 -21.07
N PHE A 375 15.77 -21.25 -19.91
CA PHE A 375 14.41 -21.58 -19.50
C PHE A 375 13.53 -20.36 -19.74
N GLN A 376 12.40 -20.56 -20.38
CA GLN A 376 11.41 -19.52 -20.59
C GLN A 376 10.02 -20.11 -20.33
N GLY A 377 9.15 -19.34 -19.70
CA GLY A 377 7.88 -19.87 -19.24
C GLY A 377 6.85 -18.81 -18.92
N LYS A 378 5.64 -19.27 -18.63
CA LYS A 378 4.55 -18.46 -18.11
C LYS A 378 4.14 -19.00 -16.75
N LEU A 379 3.82 -18.12 -15.83
CA LEU A 379 3.29 -18.41 -14.51
C LEU A 379 2.04 -17.56 -14.30
N THR A 380 0.91 -18.23 -14.11
CA THR A 380 -0.36 -17.61 -13.78
C THR A 380 -0.84 -18.10 -12.42
N SER A 381 -1.42 -17.22 -11.62
CA SER A 381 -2.10 -17.61 -10.40
C SER A 381 -3.36 -16.81 -10.18
N SER A 382 -4.35 -17.46 -9.58
CA SER A 382 -5.56 -16.81 -9.12
C SER A 382 -5.72 -17.03 -7.62
N GLY A 383 -5.54 -15.96 -6.84
CA GLY A 383 -6.04 -15.91 -5.48
C GLY A 383 -5.16 -16.51 -4.38
N LEU A 384 -3.83 -16.54 -4.56
CA LEU A 384 -2.91 -17.10 -3.58
C LEU A 384 -2.91 -16.28 -2.28
N ASP A 385 -3.15 -16.91 -1.13
CA ASP A 385 -3.20 -16.21 0.15
C ASP A 385 -1.80 -15.82 0.65
N ILE A 386 -1.57 -14.53 0.90
CA ILE A 386 -0.27 -14.00 1.34
C ILE A 386 0.13 -14.57 2.70
N GLY A 387 -0.83 -14.72 3.61
CA GLY A 387 -0.59 -15.21 4.97
C GLY A 387 -0.23 -16.69 4.97
N ALA A 388 -0.90 -17.49 4.15
CA ALA A 388 -0.54 -18.88 3.90
C ALA A 388 0.87 -18.95 3.34
N MET A 389 1.18 -18.21 2.27
CA MET A 389 2.51 -18.19 1.64
C MET A 389 3.64 -17.76 2.59
N ALA A 390 3.43 -16.75 3.41
CA ALA A 390 4.43 -16.29 4.37
C ALA A 390 4.76 -17.37 5.42
N LYS A 391 3.73 -18.07 5.93
CA LYS A 391 3.92 -19.21 6.84
C LYS A 391 4.74 -20.33 6.20
N LEU A 392 4.64 -20.53 4.88
CA LEU A 392 5.46 -21.51 4.15
C LEU A 392 6.94 -21.18 4.20
N ALA A 393 7.27 -19.89 4.09
CA ALA A 393 8.64 -19.41 4.16
C ALA A 393 9.17 -19.33 5.60
N GLY A 394 8.39 -19.76 6.60
CA GLY A 394 8.72 -19.56 8.01
C GLY A 394 8.74 -18.09 8.45
N GLN A 395 8.03 -17.22 7.72
CA GLN A 395 8.00 -15.78 7.94
C GLN A 395 6.60 -15.29 8.34
N SER A 396 6.53 -14.21 9.12
CA SER A 396 5.28 -13.48 9.35
C SER A 396 5.16 -12.34 8.33
N ALA A 397 4.07 -12.28 7.58
CA ALA A 397 3.78 -11.14 6.72
C ALA A 397 2.93 -10.08 7.47
N PRO A 398 3.35 -8.81 7.50
CA PRO A 398 2.53 -7.70 8.02
C PRO A 398 1.39 -7.32 7.06
N LEU A 399 1.25 -8.03 5.93
CA LEU A 399 0.23 -7.84 4.90
C LEU A 399 -0.52 -9.18 4.74
N SER A 400 -1.85 -9.13 4.77
CA SER A 400 -2.72 -10.23 4.32
C SER A 400 -3.46 -9.83 3.05
N GLY A 401 -4.02 -10.81 2.33
CA GLY A 401 -4.75 -10.60 1.07
C GLY A 401 -4.48 -11.72 0.07
N LYS A 402 -4.96 -11.53 -1.16
CA LYS A 402 -4.77 -12.49 -2.26
C LYS A 402 -3.83 -11.93 -3.32
N ILE A 403 -2.84 -12.73 -3.74
CA ILE A 403 -1.93 -12.42 -4.85
C ILE A 403 -2.48 -13.05 -6.14
N THR A 404 -2.42 -12.28 -7.21
CA THR A 404 -2.66 -12.75 -8.58
C THR A 404 -1.40 -12.51 -9.42
N LEU A 405 -0.98 -13.51 -10.18
CA LEU A 405 0.16 -13.39 -11.09
C LEU A 405 -0.30 -13.71 -12.51
N ASP A 406 0.15 -12.94 -13.49
CA ASP A 406 0.17 -13.33 -14.90
C ASP A 406 1.49 -12.84 -15.47
N THR A 407 2.52 -13.71 -15.39
CA THR A 407 3.90 -13.34 -15.66
C THR A 407 4.56 -14.33 -16.59
N ALA A 408 5.32 -13.83 -17.56
CA ALA A 408 6.31 -14.58 -18.31
C ALA A 408 7.68 -14.37 -17.67
N PHE A 409 8.48 -15.42 -17.59
CA PHE A 409 9.84 -15.38 -17.06
C PHE A 409 10.81 -16.00 -18.05
N ALA A 410 12.06 -15.56 -17.99
CA ALA A 410 13.17 -16.25 -18.64
C ALA A 410 14.42 -16.17 -17.77
N PHE A 411 15.21 -17.24 -17.72
CA PHE A 411 16.51 -17.28 -17.06
C PHE A 411 17.43 -18.27 -17.77
N ARG A 412 18.73 -18.20 -17.48
CA ARG A 412 19.76 -19.06 -18.07
C ARG A 412 20.55 -19.78 -16.99
N GLY A 413 20.82 -21.06 -17.26
CA GLY A 413 21.65 -21.92 -16.45
C GLY A 413 20.91 -22.64 -15.33
N LEU A 414 21.61 -23.57 -14.70
CA LEU A 414 21.09 -24.48 -13.66
C LEU A 414 21.60 -24.15 -12.26
N ASN A 415 22.57 -23.24 -12.14
CA ASN A 415 23.05 -22.75 -10.85
C ASN A 415 22.33 -21.45 -10.43
N ALA A 416 22.18 -21.26 -9.12
CA ALA A 416 21.43 -20.14 -8.56
C ALA A 416 22.02 -18.76 -8.93
N ALA A 417 23.35 -18.65 -9.07
CA ALA A 417 23.99 -17.38 -9.40
C ALA A 417 23.65 -16.91 -10.82
N ARG A 418 23.77 -17.78 -11.83
CA ARG A 418 23.41 -17.48 -13.22
C ARG A 418 21.91 -17.26 -13.37
N MET A 419 21.07 -18.05 -12.70
CA MET A 419 19.62 -17.83 -12.71
C MET A 419 19.28 -16.42 -12.26
N ARG A 420 19.82 -15.97 -11.12
CA ARG A 420 19.58 -14.60 -10.63
C ARG A 420 20.10 -13.51 -11.56
N GLN A 421 21.27 -13.69 -12.17
CA GLN A 421 21.88 -12.71 -13.07
C GLN A 421 21.16 -12.57 -14.41
N SER A 422 20.46 -13.60 -14.85
CA SER A 422 19.81 -13.65 -16.16
C SER A 422 18.29 -13.65 -16.10
N LEU A 423 17.72 -13.62 -14.88
CA LEU A 423 16.29 -13.59 -14.66
C LEU A 423 15.70 -12.30 -15.26
N ASN A 424 14.78 -12.47 -16.19
CA ASN A 424 13.89 -11.41 -16.64
C ASN A 424 12.44 -11.84 -16.36
N LEU A 425 11.60 -10.87 -16.04
CA LEU A 425 10.20 -11.05 -15.69
C LEU A 425 9.37 -10.00 -16.41
N ARG A 426 8.26 -10.41 -17.02
CA ARG A 426 7.32 -9.52 -17.72
C ARG A 426 5.89 -9.95 -17.46
N GLY A 427 5.01 -9.02 -17.12
CA GLY A 427 3.59 -9.32 -16.89
C GLY A 427 2.98 -8.43 -15.82
N THR A 428 1.97 -8.95 -15.14
CA THR A 428 1.27 -8.24 -14.07
C THR A 428 1.27 -9.04 -12.77
N VAL A 429 1.54 -8.35 -11.68
CA VAL A 429 1.41 -8.89 -10.32
C VAL A 429 0.41 -8.01 -9.58
N GLY A 430 -0.62 -8.63 -9.00
CA GLY A 430 -1.68 -7.92 -8.32
C GLY A 430 -1.85 -8.40 -6.88
N ILE A 431 -2.30 -7.49 -6.01
CA ILE A 431 -2.84 -7.81 -4.69
C ILE A 431 -4.28 -7.37 -4.65
N ARG A 432 -5.15 -8.20 -4.05
CA ARG A 432 -6.58 -7.94 -3.87
C ARG A 432 -6.98 -8.13 -2.41
N GLN A 433 -7.92 -7.30 -1.96
CA GLN A 433 -8.49 -7.33 -0.61
C GLN A 433 -7.42 -7.31 0.50
N GLY A 434 -6.32 -6.58 0.25
CA GLY A 434 -5.20 -6.55 1.17
C GLY A 434 -5.53 -5.80 2.46
N LYS A 435 -4.96 -6.27 3.57
CA LYS A 435 -5.05 -5.62 4.89
C LYS A 435 -3.65 -5.49 5.49
N VAL A 436 -3.33 -4.30 5.99
CA VAL A 436 -2.05 -4.00 6.64
C VAL A 436 -2.32 -3.35 8.00
N PRO A 437 -2.15 -4.08 9.12
CA PRO A 437 -2.15 -3.48 10.44
C PRO A 437 -0.94 -2.56 10.61
N LEU A 438 -1.17 -1.25 10.67
CA LEU A 438 -0.10 -0.23 10.82
C LEU A 438 0.73 -0.40 12.09
N ALA A 439 0.12 -0.90 13.16
CA ALA A 439 0.82 -1.24 14.40
C ALA A 439 1.96 -2.25 14.16
N ALA A 440 1.83 -3.15 13.18
CA ALA A 440 2.85 -4.13 12.83
C ALA A 440 4.03 -3.54 12.05
N LEU A 441 3.88 -2.36 11.43
CA LEU A 441 4.93 -1.71 10.63
C LEU A 441 5.74 -0.68 11.41
N ALA A 442 5.09 0.10 12.28
CA ALA A 442 5.72 1.27 12.89
C ALA A 442 5.54 1.38 14.42
N GLY A 443 4.88 0.39 15.07
CA GLY A 443 4.54 0.47 16.50
C GLY A 443 3.59 1.62 16.87
N GLN A 444 3.05 2.31 15.86
CA GLN A 444 2.16 3.46 16.01
C GLN A 444 0.70 3.00 16.17
N LYS A 445 -0.06 3.66 17.06
CA LYS A 445 -1.51 3.50 17.14
C LYS A 445 -2.14 4.24 15.95
N GLY A 446 -2.35 3.53 14.85
CA GLY A 446 -3.06 4.03 13.67
C GLY A 446 -4.09 3.00 13.19
N GLY A 447 -5.23 3.47 12.65
CA GLY A 447 -6.25 2.56 12.10
C GLY A 447 -5.70 1.70 10.96
N ASP A 448 -6.15 0.45 10.85
CA ASP A 448 -5.70 -0.51 9.83
C ASP A 448 -5.89 0.04 8.40
N ILE A 449 -4.93 -0.26 7.51
CA ILE A 449 -5.14 -0.13 6.06
C ILE A 449 -5.96 -1.32 5.61
N THR A 450 -7.06 -1.06 4.91
CA THR A 450 -8.00 -2.08 4.44
C THR A 450 -8.32 -1.89 2.97
N GLY A 451 -8.82 -2.94 2.31
CA GLY A 451 -9.22 -2.86 0.90
C GLY A 451 -8.07 -2.55 -0.06
N LEU A 452 -6.83 -2.87 0.31
CA LEU A 452 -5.67 -2.65 -0.54
C LEU A 452 -5.81 -3.49 -1.82
N SER A 453 -5.93 -2.80 -2.94
CA SER A 453 -5.86 -3.37 -4.28
C SER A 453 -4.72 -2.69 -5.00
N LEU A 454 -3.74 -3.46 -5.47
CA LEU A 454 -2.62 -2.92 -6.24
C LEU A 454 -2.32 -3.80 -7.44
N ASP A 455 -1.84 -3.20 -8.50
CA ASP A 455 -1.40 -3.82 -9.73
C ASP A 455 -0.03 -3.26 -10.12
N ALA A 456 0.95 -4.15 -10.23
CA ALA A 456 2.28 -3.86 -10.69
C ALA A 456 2.45 -4.41 -12.11
N LYS A 457 2.76 -3.53 -13.06
CA LYS A 457 3.02 -3.90 -14.45
C LYS A 457 4.53 -3.93 -14.70
N ILE A 458 5.04 -5.13 -14.91
CA ILE A 458 6.46 -5.40 -15.09
C ILE A 458 6.71 -5.55 -16.59
N GLN A 459 7.48 -4.62 -17.18
CA GLN A 459 7.91 -4.75 -18.58
C GLN A 459 9.23 -5.51 -18.68
N ASP A 460 10.15 -5.19 -17.77
CA ASP A 460 11.47 -5.76 -17.59
C ASP A 460 11.89 -5.47 -16.14
N ILE A 461 12.48 -6.44 -15.44
CA ILE A 461 12.87 -6.26 -14.03
C ILE A 461 14.04 -5.27 -13.85
N ALA A 462 14.82 -5.02 -14.91
CA ALA A 462 15.87 -4.01 -14.94
C ALA A 462 15.33 -2.59 -15.22
N LYS A 463 14.04 -2.45 -15.55
CA LYS A 463 13.38 -1.16 -15.78
C LYS A 463 12.48 -0.78 -14.59
N PRO A 464 12.13 0.52 -14.46
CA PRO A 464 11.15 0.93 -13.47
C PRO A 464 9.79 0.23 -13.69
N VAL A 465 9.19 -0.23 -12.59
CA VAL A 465 7.91 -0.94 -12.52
C VAL A 465 6.84 0.05 -12.09
N ASP A 466 5.79 0.15 -12.90
CA ASP A 466 4.61 0.96 -12.59
C ASP A 466 3.70 0.17 -11.65
N VAL A 467 3.34 0.78 -10.53
CA VAL A 467 2.47 0.24 -9.50
C VAL A 467 1.30 1.19 -9.31
N ALA A 468 0.08 0.74 -9.53
CA ALA A 468 -1.12 1.53 -9.29
C ALA A 468 -2.03 0.80 -8.31
N GLY A 469 -2.71 1.53 -7.44
CA GLY A 469 -3.58 0.90 -6.48
C GLY A 469 -4.52 1.84 -5.78
N LYS A 470 -5.38 1.24 -4.98
CA LYS A 470 -6.32 1.89 -4.08
C LYS A 470 -6.27 1.21 -2.72
N LEU A 471 -6.46 1.99 -1.67
CA LEU A 471 -6.59 1.50 -0.31
C LEU A 471 -7.53 2.40 0.48
N THR A 472 -8.03 1.88 1.59
CA THR A 472 -8.82 2.65 2.54
C THR A 472 -8.06 2.76 3.85
N TRP A 473 -7.83 3.99 4.31
CA TRP A 473 -7.17 4.28 5.58
C TRP A 473 -8.01 5.27 6.40
N GLN A 474 -8.37 4.86 7.63
CA GLN A 474 -9.28 5.59 8.51
C GLN A 474 -10.56 6.08 7.80
N GLY A 475 -11.17 5.21 6.99
CA GLY A 475 -12.41 5.51 6.25
C GLY A 475 -12.25 6.40 5.00
N GLN A 476 -11.02 6.82 4.66
CA GLN A 476 -10.75 7.57 3.43
C GLN A 476 -10.17 6.66 2.35
N GLU A 477 -10.78 6.67 1.15
CA GLU A 477 -10.22 6.03 -0.04
C GLU A 477 -9.04 6.86 -0.55
N ILE A 478 -7.92 6.18 -0.79
CA ILE A 478 -6.67 6.73 -1.28
C ILE A 478 -6.29 5.95 -2.54
N ALA A 479 -6.25 6.65 -3.67
CA ALA A 479 -5.63 6.12 -4.88
C ALA A 479 -4.15 6.52 -4.90
N PHE A 480 -3.29 5.58 -5.28
CA PHE A 480 -1.87 5.84 -5.45
C PHE A 480 -1.36 5.28 -6.77
N GLN A 481 -0.36 5.96 -7.34
CA GLN A 481 0.46 5.44 -8.43
C GLN A 481 1.91 5.67 -8.08
N SER A 482 2.75 4.68 -8.29
CA SER A 482 4.17 4.73 -7.97
C SER A 482 4.96 4.08 -9.08
N GLN A 483 6.16 4.58 -9.31
CA GLN A 483 7.15 3.91 -10.15
C GLN A 483 8.39 3.63 -9.30
N VAL A 484 8.80 2.38 -9.25
CA VAL A 484 9.95 1.91 -8.47
C VAL A 484 10.89 1.15 -9.38
N ALA A 485 12.21 1.35 -9.25
CA ALA A 485 13.22 0.59 -9.98
C ALA A 485 13.75 -0.55 -9.09
N PRO A 486 13.23 -1.79 -9.19
CA PRO A 486 13.57 -2.84 -8.24
C PRO A 486 15.04 -3.25 -8.34
N ALA A 487 15.64 -3.15 -9.53
CA ALA A 487 17.05 -3.48 -9.75
C ALA A 487 18.00 -2.68 -8.85
N ASP A 488 17.74 -1.40 -8.60
CA ASP A 488 18.60 -0.56 -7.76
C ASP A 488 18.54 -1.00 -6.28
N PHE A 489 17.37 -1.43 -5.82
CA PHE A 489 17.18 -1.99 -4.49
C PHE A 489 17.76 -3.41 -4.34
N LEU A 490 17.70 -4.24 -5.41
CA LEU A 490 18.15 -5.63 -5.40
C LEU A 490 19.64 -5.82 -5.69
N ALA A 491 20.28 -4.88 -6.40
CA ALA A 491 21.71 -4.92 -6.71
C ALA A 491 22.59 -4.46 -5.54
N SER A 492 21.98 -3.83 -4.52
CA SER A 492 22.70 -3.30 -3.37
C SER A 492 23.23 -4.42 -2.46
N PRO A 493 24.50 -4.35 -2.01
CA PRO A 493 25.13 -5.40 -1.20
C PRO A 493 24.49 -5.55 0.19
N SER A 494 23.76 -4.53 0.67
CA SER A 494 22.96 -4.57 1.89
C SER A 494 21.69 -3.72 1.77
N LEU A 495 20.66 -4.08 2.52
CA LEU A 495 19.42 -3.29 2.57
C LEU A 495 19.65 -1.88 3.11
N ALA A 496 20.66 -1.62 3.94
CA ALA A 496 20.89 -0.30 4.55
C ALA A 496 21.45 0.74 3.55
N GLU A 497 22.18 0.29 2.54
CA GLU A 497 22.82 1.13 1.52
C GLU A 497 21.98 1.25 0.24
N ALA A 498 20.87 0.52 0.16
CA ALA A 498 20.00 0.54 -1.00
C ALA A 498 19.37 1.93 -1.20
N SER A 499 19.52 2.47 -2.40
CA SER A 499 18.82 3.68 -2.82
C SER A 499 18.37 3.56 -4.27
N GLY A 500 17.23 4.16 -4.60
CA GLY A 500 16.68 4.08 -5.95
C GLY A 500 15.73 5.23 -6.26
N PRO A 501 15.50 5.52 -7.56
CA PRO A 501 14.50 6.47 -7.98
C PRO A 501 13.10 5.96 -7.63
N VAL A 502 12.28 6.86 -7.08
CA VAL A 502 10.88 6.60 -6.73
C VAL A 502 10.04 7.77 -7.19
N SER A 503 8.97 7.46 -7.93
CA SER A 503 7.84 8.37 -8.07
C SER A 503 6.67 7.84 -7.25
N LEU A 504 5.95 8.75 -6.62
CA LEU A 504 4.72 8.46 -5.89
C LEU A 504 3.74 9.60 -6.14
N SER A 505 2.52 9.25 -6.52
CA SER A 505 1.39 10.16 -6.57
C SER A 505 0.27 9.58 -5.73
N VAL A 506 -0.36 10.42 -4.93
CA VAL A 506 -1.42 10.06 -4.00
C VAL A 506 -2.58 11.03 -4.22
N THR A 507 -3.78 10.49 -4.38
CA THR A 507 -5.00 11.26 -4.54
C THR A 507 -6.08 10.72 -3.60
N SER A 508 -6.60 11.61 -2.75
CA SER A 508 -7.76 11.38 -1.90
C SER A 508 -8.65 12.62 -1.88
N LYS A 509 -9.79 12.56 -1.15
CA LYS A 509 -10.66 13.73 -0.92
C LYS A 509 -10.00 14.82 -0.08
N LEU A 510 -9.01 14.46 0.74
CA LEU A 510 -8.35 15.36 1.70
C LEU A 510 -6.94 15.77 1.25
N LEU A 511 -6.30 15.02 0.34
CA LEU A 511 -4.91 15.24 -0.04
C LEU A 511 -4.68 14.88 -1.51
N ARG A 512 -4.04 15.77 -2.25
CA ARG A 512 -3.36 15.45 -3.50
C ARG A 512 -1.88 15.69 -3.31
N ALA A 513 -1.07 14.64 -3.40
CA ALA A 513 0.37 14.72 -3.23
C ALA A 513 1.10 14.02 -4.36
N SER A 514 2.29 14.52 -4.70
CA SER A 514 3.23 13.82 -5.57
C SER A 514 4.65 14.03 -5.07
N ALA A 515 5.49 13.02 -5.23
CA ALA A 515 6.88 13.00 -4.85
C ALA A 515 7.66 12.27 -5.94
N ASN A 516 8.69 12.92 -6.50
CA ASN A 516 9.58 12.38 -7.51
C ASN A 516 11.02 12.60 -7.07
N GLY A 517 11.75 11.54 -6.76
CA GLY A 517 13.07 11.67 -6.18
C GLY A 517 13.81 10.36 -6.03
N THR A 518 14.83 10.38 -5.18
CA THR A 518 15.59 9.21 -4.75
C THR A 518 15.25 8.89 -3.30
N MET A 519 14.95 7.63 -3.02
CA MET A 519 14.68 7.13 -1.68
C MET A 519 15.80 6.20 -1.27
N GLY A 520 16.39 6.44 -0.09
CA GLY A 520 17.35 5.55 0.54
C GLY A 520 16.67 4.71 1.62
N ALA A 521 17.11 3.48 1.78
CA ALA A 521 16.54 2.54 2.75
C ALA A 521 16.70 2.96 4.22
N GLY A 522 17.61 3.90 4.52
CA GLY A 522 17.74 4.57 5.82
C GLY A 522 16.65 5.61 6.13
N GLY A 523 15.57 5.67 5.34
CA GLY A 523 14.48 6.64 5.51
C GLY A 523 14.82 8.04 4.99
N THR A 524 15.80 8.15 4.09
CA THR A 524 16.17 9.40 3.44
C THR A 524 15.40 9.57 2.13
N PHE A 525 14.96 10.78 1.83
CA PHE A 525 14.31 11.12 0.57
C PHE A 525 14.84 12.45 0.04
N LYS A 526 15.23 12.47 -1.23
CA LYS A 526 15.65 13.70 -1.92
C LYS A 526 14.97 13.83 -3.27
N GLY A 527 14.17 14.87 -3.48
CA GLY A 527 13.42 15.04 -4.72
C GLY A 527 12.39 16.17 -4.72
N GLN A 528 11.65 16.30 -5.81
CA GLN A 528 10.55 17.25 -5.95
C GLN A 528 9.31 16.72 -5.26
N VAL A 529 8.64 17.55 -4.47
CA VAL A 529 7.40 17.22 -3.77
C VAL A 529 6.37 18.31 -4.04
N SER A 530 5.14 17.89 -4.29
CA SER A 530 3.97 18.76 -4.30
C SER A 530 2.90 18.18 -3.37
N ALA A 531 2.26 19.00 -2.54
CA ALA A 531 1.12 18.59 -1.74
C ALA A 531 0.07 19.70 -1.77
N ALA A 532 -1.21 19.33 -1.87
CA ALA A 532 -2.32 20.25 -1.81
C ALA A 532 -3.47 19.63 -1.02
N THR A 533 -4.04 20.39 -0.09
CA THR A 533 -5.24 20.04 0.66
C THR A 533 -6.24 21.20 0.64
N PRO A 534 -7.53 20.93 0.43
CA PRO A 534 -8.57 21.93 0.61
C PRO A 534 -8.76 22.39 2.07
N SER A 535 -8.27 21.62 3.05
CA SER A 535 -8.39 21.93 4.47
C SER A 535 -7.31 21.19 5.26
N LEU A 536 -6.28 21.92 5.67
CA LEU A 536 -5.17 21.40 6.47
C LEU A 536 -5.65 20.94 7.85
N ASP A 537 -6.61 21.63 8.47
CA ASP A 537 -7.21 21.17 9.73
C ASP A 537 -7.88 19.79 9.59
N ARG A 538 -8.66 19.55 8.53
CA ARG A 538 -9.29 18.24 8.29
C ARG A 538 -8.25 17.15 7.99
N LEU A 539 -7.18 17.51 7.28
CA LEU A 539 -6.06 16.60 7.04
C LEU A 539 -5.37 16.21 8.35
N LEU A 540 -5.08 17.20 9.21
CA LEU A 540 -4.46 16.99 10.52
C LEU A 540 -5.35 16.14 11.43
N GLN A 541 -6.66 16.42 11.50
CA GLN A 541 -7.63 15.59 12.23
C GLN A 541 -7.63 14.14 11.74
N TRP A 542 -7.61 13.92 10.43
CA TRP A 542 -7.54 12.58 9.84
C TRP A 542 -6.21 11.87 10.14
N LEU A 543 -5.11 12.62 10.31
CA LEU A 543 -3.83 12.12 10.79
C LEU A 543 -3.75 11.96 12.32
N GLY A 544 -4.85 12.20 13.05
CA GLY A 544 -4.91 12.10 14.51
C GLY A 544 -4.26 13.29 15.25
N GLN A 545 -3.98 14.39 14.54
CA GLN A 545 -3.45 15.63 15.11
C GLN A 545 -4.60 16.59 15.46
N GLY A 546 -4.39 17.45 16.44
CA GLY A 546 -5.35 18.50 16.80
C GLY A 546 -5.57 19.48 15.64
N ALA A 547 -6.81 19.94 15.45
CA ALA A 547 -7.11 21.07 14.57
C ALA A 547 -7.11 22.37 15.35
N SER A 548 -6.62 23.42 14.72
CA SER A 548 -6.63 24.78 15.28
C SER A 548 -7.90 25.55 14.89
N GLY A 549 -8.63 25.09 13.87
CA GLY A 549 -9.83 25.74 13.33
C GLY A 549 -9.52 26.87 12.32
N GLY A 550 -8.25 27.28 12.23
CA GLY A 550 -7.80 28.36 11.35
C GLY A 550 -7.03 27.91 10.10
N LEU A 551 -6.73 26.63 9.92
CA LEU A 551 -5.89 26.13 8.82
C LEU A 551 -6.75 25.53 7.70
N GLN A 552 -6.93 26.30 6.62
CA GLN A 552 -7.80 25.95 5.49
C GLN A 552 -6.98 25.45 4.29
N ASP A 553 -7.07 26.10 3.14
CA ASP A 553 -6.36 25.72 1.93
C ASP A 553 -4.85 25.77 2.16
N PHE A 554 -4.18 24.66 1.88
CA PHE A 554 -2.74 24.55 1.93
C PHE A 554 -2.22 23.93 0.64
N ASP A 555 -1.21 24.56 0.06
CA ASP A 555 -0.45 24.01 -1.06
C ASP A 555 1.05 24.17 -0.84
N PHE A 556 1.81 23.21 -1.31
CA PHE A 556 3.26 23.17 -1.22
C PHE A 556 3.80 22.60 -2.53
N LYS A 557 4.85 23.22 -3.07
CA LYS A 557 5.64 22.68 -4.19
C LYS A 557 7.09 23.10 -4.04
N GLY A 558 8.00 22.14 -3.88
CA GLY A 558 9.43 22.44 -3.71
C GLY A 558 10.31 21.21 -3.85
N THR A 559 11.63 21.40 -3.79
CA THR A 559 12.59 20.30 -3.65
C THR A 559 12.76 20.02 -2.17
N ILE A 560 12.60 18.78 -1.74
CA ILE A 560 12.78 18.33 -0.36
C ILE A 560 14.01 17.43 -0.27
N ASP A 561 14.80 17.61 0.80
CA ASP A 561 15.84 16.70 1.26
C ASP A 561 15.54 16.38 2.73
N ALA A 562 15.03 15.17 2.96
CA ALA A 562 14.49 14.70 4.22
C ALA A 562 15.24 13.46 4.72
N GLY A 563 15.40 13.36 6.03
CA GLY A 563 15.95 12.18 6.70
C GLY A 563 15.60 12.17 8.20
N PRO A 564 16.14 11.21 8.97
CA PRO A 564 15.78 11.03 10.38
C PRO A 564 16.04 12.26 11.27
N ALA A 565 17.02 13.09 10.90
CA ALA A 565 17.42 14.27 11.68
C ALA A 565 16.59 15.53 11.35
N GLY A 566 15.84 15.54 10.24
CA GLY A 566 15.15 16.75 9.79
C GLY A 566 14.76 16.76 8.32
N VAL A 567 14.15 17.86 7.93
CA VAL A 567 13.67 18.13 6.57
C VAL A 567 14.20 19.48 6.14
N SER A 568 14.80 19.55 4.96
CA SER A 568 15.10 20.80 4.28
C SER A 568 14.31 20.91 2.98
N PHE A 569 13.94 22.13 2.63
CA PHE A 569 13.24 22.44 1.40
C PHE A 569 13.94 23.58 0.67
N ALA A 570 13.95 23.48 -0.66
CA ALA A 570 14.51 24.49 -1.54
C ALA A 570 13.59 24.79 -2.71
N ASN A 571 13.62 26.04 -3.20
CA ASN A 571 12.72 26.54 -4.25
C ASN A 571 11.24 26.23 -3.95
N ALA A 572 10.85 26.31 -2.67
CA ALA A 572 9.50 25.99 -2.25
C ALA A 572 8.55 27.14 -2.59
N ASN A 573 7.36 26.81 -3.08
CA ASN A 573 6.20 27.67 -3.11
C ASN A 573 5.21 27.10 -2.10
N VAL A 574 4.75 27.93 -1.18
CA VAL A 574 3.86 27.53 -0.10
C VAL A 574 2.66 28.46 -0.09
N GLY A 575 1.45 27.90 -0.10
CA GLY A 575 0.20 28.60 0.10
C GLY A 575 -0.45 28.16 1.40
N LEU A 576 -0.93 29.12 2.19
CA LEU A 576 -1.79 28.87 3.35
C LEU A 576 -2.86 29.95 3.43
N ASN A 577 -4.14 29.55 3.47
CA ASN A 577 -5.28 30.46 3.54
C ASN A 577 -5.25 31.57 2.47
N GLY A 578 -4.78 31.24 1.26
CA GLY A 578 -4.56 32.19 0.17
C GLY A 578 -3.30 33.07 0.25
N VAL A 579 -2.56 33.06 1.37
CA VAL A 579 -1.26 33.73 1.50
C VAL A 579 -0.19 32.86 0.86
N LYS A 580 0.56 33.42 -0.10
CA LYS A 580 1.60 32.70 -0.84
C LYS A 580 2.99 33.20 -0.46
N ALA A 581 3.87 32.25 -0.23
CA ALA A 581 5.28 32.43 0.05
C ALA A 581 6.12 31.63 -0.94
N SER A 582 7.34 32.11 -1.20
CA SER A 582 8.38 31.32 -1.86
C SER A 582 9.67 31.37 -1.06
N GLY A 583 10.48 30.31 -1.08
CA GLY A 583 11.78 30.35 -0.42
C GLY A 583 12.34 28.98 -0.03
N ASP A 584 13.28 29.01 0.91
CA ASP A 584 14.07 27.87 1.32
C ASP A 584 14.08 27.75 2.85
N GLY A 585 14.35 26.57 3.35
CA GLY A 585 14.39 26.38 4.80
C GLY A 585 14.76 24.98 5.23
N ALA A 586 14.95 24.84 6.54
CA ALA A 586 15.25 23.59 7.20
C ALA A 586 14.53 23.52 8.55
N VAL A 587 14.07 22.33 8.87
CA VAL A 587 13.45 21.94 10.12
C VAL A 587 14.26 20.77 10.67
N LYS A 588 14.96 20.97 11.79
CA LYS A 588 15.61 19.87 12.51
C LYS A 588 14.66 19.33 13.56
N LEU A 589 14.42 18.03 13.51
CA LEU A 589 13.55 17.34 14.45
C LEU A 589 14.26 17.24 15.82
N GLY A 590 13.54 17.55 16.88
CA GLY A 590 14.05 17.62 18.25
C GLY A 590 13.01 18.20 19.19
N THR A 591 13.33 18.26 20.49
CA THR A 591 12.55 18.96 21.51
C THR A 591 13.45 20.01 22.17
N PRO A 592 13.38 21.29 21.77
CA PRO A 592 12.39 21.91 20.87
C PRO A 592 12.65 21.65 19.37
N LEU A 593 11.62 21.87 18.56
CA LEU A 593 11.71 21.81 17.10
C LEU A 593 12.50 23.02 16.59
N ASN A 594 13.58 22.82 15.83
CA ASN A 594 14.39 23.92 15.33
C ASN A 594 14.03 24.26 13.87
N ILE A 595 13.53 25.46 13.62
CA ILE A 595 13.10 25.94 12.30
C ILE A 595 13.98 27.10 11.85
N ARG A 596 14.53 27.01 10.63
CA ARG A 596 15.21 28.12 9.97
C ARG A 596 14.71 28.26 8.55
N THR A 597 14.09 29.38 8.22
CA THR A 597 13.51 29.59 6.89
C THR A 597 13.78 31.00 6.39
N SER A 598 13.86 31.15 5.07
CA SER A 598 13.82 32.44 4.39
C SER A 598 12.65 32.41 3.43
N LEU A 599 11.68 33.30 3.65
CA LEU A 599 10.41 33.33 2.94
C LEU A 599 10.19 34.71 2.32
N GLN A 600 9.79 34.71 1.05
CA GLN A 600 9.43 35.88 0.27
C GLN A 600 7.94 35.88 -0.04
N PHE A 601 7.28 36.99 0.24
CA PHE A 601 5.85 37.21 0.06
C PHE A 601 5.60 38.39 -0.86
N ALA A 602 4.67 38.27 -1.79
CA ALA A 602 4.09 39.45 -2.45
C ALA A 602 3.22 40.23 -1.45
N THR A 603 2.37 39.52 -0.72
CA THR A 603 1.54 40.07 0.36
C THR A 603 1.51 39.10 1.53
N LEU A 604 1.99 39.52 2.69
CA LEU A 604 1.84 38.83 3.96
C LEU A 604 0.70 39.49 4.73
N ASP A 605 -0.49 38.90 4.65
CA ASP A 605 -1.69 39.34 5.38
C ASP A 605 -1.94 38.42 6.59
N PHE A 606 -1.69 38.94 7.78
CA PHE A 606 -1.92 38.20 9.03
C PHE A 606 -3.41 37.91 9.29
N ALA A 607 -4.34 38.71 8.75
CA ALA A 607 -5.78 38.45 8.90
C ALA A 607 -6.26 37.24 8.06
N ALA A 608 -5.64 37.03 6.89
CA ALA A 608 -5.88 35.84 6.09
C ALA A 608 -5.35 34.57 6.78
N LEU A 609 -4.16 34.64 7.39
CA LEU A 609 -3.55 33.51 8.09
C LEU A 609 -4.36 33.04 9.32
N THR A 610 -5.13 33.92 9.97
CA THR A 610 -5.98 33.55 11.12
C THR A 610 -7.37 33.04 10.72
N GLY A 611 -7.63 32.81 9.43
CA GLY A 611 -8.90 32.28 8.93
C GLY A 611 -9.98 33.34 8.69
N GLY A 612 -9.66 34.63 8.87
CA GLY A 612 -10.59 35.76 8.66
C GLY A 612 -10.87 36.10 7.19
N GLY A 613 -10.23 35.42 6.23
CA GLY A 613 -10.15 35.87 4.84
C GLY A 613 -11.25 35.40 3.87
N LYS A 614 -12.07 34.37 4.17
CA LYS A 614 -13.04 33.82 3.20
C LYS A 614 -14.29 33.18 3.84
N THR A 615 -15.06 33.95 4.60
CA THR A 615 -16.48 33.61 4.80
C THR A 615 -17.29 34.24 3.66
N PRO A 616 -18.10 33.49 2.88
CA PRO A 616 -19.00 34.07 1.90
C PRO A 616 -19.92 35.07 2.61
N ALA A 617 -19.92 36.30 2.13
CA ALA A 617 -20.82 37.35 2.58
C ALA A 617 -22.26 37.02 2.15
N THR A 618 -22.95 36.18 2.92
CA THR A 618 -24.41 36.04 2.89
C THR A 618 -24.93 36.06 4.31
N GLY A 619 -25.23 37.26 4.80
CA GLY A 619 -25.89 37.45 6.10
C GLY A 619 -25.64 38.85 6.65
N LYS A 620 -26.72 39.61 6.85
CA LYS A 620 -26.83 40.91 7.50
C LYS A 620 -25.65 41.29 8.40
N GLN A 621 -25.15 42.51 8.18
CA GLN A 621 -24.25 43.28 9.03
C GLN A 621 -24.71 43.25 10.49
N GLY A 622 -24.22 42.24 11.22
CA GLY A 622 -24.35 42.09 12.65
C GLY A 622 -23.25 42.91 13.31
N SER A 623 -23.64 43.67 14.33
CA SER A 623 -22.80 44.47 15.23
C SER A 623 -21.39 43.89 15.44
N ALA A 624 -20.38 44.75 15.36
CA ALA A 624 -19.00 44.49 15.77
C ALA A 624 -18.90 44.31 17.30
N GLY A 625 -19.63 43.33 17.83
CA GLY A 625 -19.72 43.00 19.24
C GLY A 625 -18.99 41.70 19.54
N SER A 626 -17.76 41.83 20.05
CA SER A 626 -17.21 41.01 21.13
C SER A 626 -17.58 39.51 21.16
N SER A 627 -16.99 38.69 20.29
CA SER A 627 -16.81 37.26 20.62
C SER A 627 -15.54 37.12 21.47
N ASP A 628 -15.68 36.61 22.70
CA ASP A 628 -14.54 36.35 23.57
C ASP A 628 -13.82 35.06 23.11
N ALA A 629 -12.83 35.19 22.22
CA ALA A 629 -12.07 34.06 21.70
C ALA A 629 -10.91 33.66 22.63
N PRO A 630 -10.60 32.35 22.79
CA PRO A 630 -9.43 31.90 23.55
C PRO A 630 -8.13 32.27 22.83
N ILE A 631 -7.10 32.60 23.62
CA ILE A 631 -5.74 32.87 23.16
C ILE A 631 -4.84 31.81 23.78
N ASP A 632 -4.20 31.00 22.94
CA ASP A 632 -3.25 29.97 23.36
C ASP A 632 -1.91 30.14 22.62
N LEU A 633 -0.86 30.41 23.38
CA LEU A 633 0.52 30.54 22.90
C LEU A 633 1.44 29.44 23.44
N ALA A 634 0.89 28.39 24.08
CA ALA A 634 1.69 27.32 24.68
C ALA A 634 2.55 26.57 23.65
N PHE A 635 2.13 26.57 22.37
CA PHE A 635 2.88 25.96 21.27
C PHE A 635 4.28 26.58 21.09
N LEU A 636 4.50 27.83 21.49
CA LEU A 636 5.80 28.50 21.38
C LEU A 636 6.87 27.81 22.25
N LYS A 637 6.50 27.13 23.34
CA LYS A 637 7.46 26.39 24.21
C LYS A 637 8.10 25.20 23.49
N GLY A 638 7.43 24.65 22.49
CA GLY A 638 7.91 23.51 21.71
C GLY A 638 8.75 23.87 20.50
N LEU A 639 8.99 25.17 20.26
CA LEU A 639 9.51 25.70 19.00
C LEU A 639 10.66 26.67 19.22
N ASP A 640 11.78 26.43 18.54
CA ASP A 640 12.84 27.42 18.31
C ASP A 640 12.87 27.76 16.81
N ALA A 641 12.45 28.96 16.44
CA ALA A 641 12.33 29.36 15.04
C ALA A 641 13.07 30.66 14.73
N GLN A 642 13.71 30.71 13.55
CA GLN A 642 14.16 31.95 12.94
C GLN A 642 13.64 31.98 11.50
N ILE A 643 12.73 32.91 11.23
CA ILE A 643 12.06 33.06 9.94
C ILE A 643 12.43 34.42 9.39
N ASP A 644 13.30 34.45 8.39
CA ASP A 644 13.60 35.66 7.63
C ASP A 644 12.47 35.90 6.63
N VAL A 645 11.84 37.07 6.73
CA VAL A 645 10.67 37.46 5.95
C VAL A 645 11.04 38.64 5.06
N ALA A 646 10.90 38.46 3.76
CA ALA A 646 10.87 39.55 2.78
C ALA A 646 9.44 39.70 2.25
N ALA A 647 8.84 40.87 2.36
CA ALA A 647 7.47 41.09 1.87
C ALA A 647 7.35 42.41 1.12
N ASP A 648 6.73 42.40 -0.06
CA ASP A 648 6.41 43.66 -0.76
C ASP A 648 5.32 44.44 0.00
N ARG A 649 4.41 43.71 0.65
CA ARG A 649 3.39 44.23 1.57
C ARG A 649 3.27 43.31 2.78
N ILE A 650 3.42 43.84 3.98
CA ILE A 650 3.15 43.18 5.25
C ILE A 650 2.04 43.94 5.98
N GLY A 651 1.07 43.25 6.55
CA GLY A 651 -0.04 43.93 7.18
C GLY A 651 -1.11 43.02 7.74
N TYR A 652 -2.21 43.64 8.15
CA TYR A 652 -3.37 42.97 8.70
C TYR A 652 -4.63 43.51 8.03
N GLY A 653 -5.36 42.66 7.32
CA GLY A 653 -6.62 42.98 6.67
C GLY A 653 -6.46 43.95 5.52
N LYS A 654 -6.71 45.25 5.77
CA LYS A 654 -6.60 46.32 4.76
C LYS A 654 -5.40 47.24 4.97
N VAL A 655 -4.76 47.19 6.14
CA VAL A 655 -3.66 48.08 6.51
C VAL A 655 -2.34 47.39 6.22
N PHE A 656 -1.55 47.95 5.31
CA PHE A 656 -0.27 47.36 4.87
C PHE A 656 0.87 48.38 4.86
N ALA A 657 2.04 47.89 5.24
CA ALA A 657 3.34 48.56 5.09
C ALA A 657 4.20 47.77 4.10
N GLY A 658 5.16 48.42 3.45
CA GLY A 658 6.15 47.70 2.65
C GLY A 658 6.74 48.55 1.52
N PRO A 659 7.79 48.04 0.84
CA PRO A 659 8.42 46.73 1.03
C PRO A 659 9.25 46.64 2.32
N VAL A 660 9.40 45.43 2.89
CA VAL A 660 10.16 45.20 4.12
C VAL A 660 10.96 43.91 4.12
N LYS A 661 12.06 43.90 4.89
CA LYS A 661 12.80 42.71 5.32
C LYS A 661 12.84 42.69 6.84
N THR A 662 12.41 41.60 7.44
CA THR A 662 12.32 41.42 8.90
C THR A 662 12.62 39.96 9.25
N THR A 663 12.79 39.68 10.54
CA THR A 663 12.97 38.33 11.06
C THR A 663 12.00 38.13 12.21
N LEU A 664 11.25 37.02 12.17
CA LEU A 664 10.53 36.49 13.32
C LEU A 664 11.44 35.51 14.06
N VAL A 665 11.68 35.75 15.34
CA VAL A 665 12.45 34.86 16.20
C VAL A 665 11.51 34.28 17.24
N VAL A 666 11.50 32.96 17.39
CA VAL A 666 10.84 32.26 18.49
C VAL A 666 11.92 31.52 19.27
N ALA A 667 12.03 31.79 20.56
CA ALA A 667 12.97 31.12 21.45
C ALA A 667 12.41 31.11 22.88
N ASN A 668 12.59 30.00 23.60
CA ASN A 668 12.17 29.86 25.00
C ASN A 668 10.68 30.16 25.28
N GLY A 669 9.80 29.98 24.30
CA GLY A 669 8.37 30.30 24.43
C GLY A 669 8.01 31.77 24.16
N ASP A 670 8.96 32.60 23.75
CA ASP A 670 8.76 33.99 23.37
C ASP A 670 8.96 34.17 21.86
N ALA A 671 8.08 34.93 21.22
CA ALA A 671 8.12 35.29 19.81
C ALA A 671 8.35 36.79 19.65
N ASP A 672 9.34 37.20 18.87
CA ASP A 672 9.70 38.58 18.59
C ASP A 672 9.69 38.86 17.09
N LEU A 673 8.96 39.90 16.68
CA LEU A 673 8.93 40.44 15.32
C LEU A 673 9.31 41.92 15.33
N THR A 674 10.32 42.29 14.55
CA THR A 674 10.77 43.69 14.45
C THR A 674 10.60 44.19 13.02
N LEU A 675 9.62 45.04 12.77
CA LEU A 675 9.43 45.77 11.52
C LEU A 675 10.35 47.00 11.53
N PRO A 676 11.46 47.00 10.77
CA PRO A 676 12.27 48.21 10.62
C PRO A 676 11.47 49.29 9.88
N GLN A 677 12.01 50.51 9.82
CA GLN A 677 11.36 51.63 9.15
C GLN A 677 11.02 51.26 7.69
N SER A 678 9.73 51.28 7.36
CA SER A 678 9.16 50.86 6.08
C SER A 678 8.20 51.92 5.54
N PRO A 679 8.02 52.06 4.21
CA PRO A 679 7.01 52.97 3.65
C PRO A 679 5.59 52.61 4.10
N PHE A 680 4.80 53.63 4.43
CA PHE A 680 3.44 53.48 4.97
C PHE A 680 2.58 54.73 4.73
N TYR A 681 1.54 54.64 3.89
CA TYR A 681 0.59 55.72 3.58
C TYR A 681 1.23 57.09 3.24
N GLY A 682 2.33 57.09 2.49
CA GLY A 682 3.07 58.31 2.11
C GLY A 682 4.07 58.81 3.16
N GLY A 683 4.10 58.19 4.35
CA GLY A 683 5.12 58.37 5.38
C GLY A 683 5.87 57.07 5.65
N SER A 684 6.26 56.84 6.91
CA SER A 684 6.95 55.62 7.35
C SER A 684 6.39 55.03 8.64
N ILE A 685 6.55 53.73 8.81
CA ILE A 685 6.19 52.97 10.02
C ILE A 685 7.38 52.15 10.50
N ALA A 686 7.57 52.06 11.80
CA ALA A 686 8.45 51.09 12.46
C ALA A 686 7.67 50.45 13.61
N ALA A 687 7.84 49.14 13.81
CA ALA A 687 7.13 48.43 14.87
C ALA A 687 7.99 47.33 15.49
N LYS A 688 7.83 47.09 16.78
CA LYS A 688 8.32 45.92 17.48
C LYS A 688 7.15 45.26 18.19
N MET A 689 6.98 43.97 17.95
CA MET A 689 5.93 43.17 18.55
C MET A 689 6.54 41.95 19.20
N SER A 690 6.13 41.65 20.43
CA SER A 690 6.53 40.43 21.12
C SER A 690 5.31 39.72 21.70
N ALA A 691 5.30 38.39 21.64
CA ALA A 691 4.27 37.56 22.22
C ALA A 691 4.92 36.48 23.09
N SER A 692 4.52 36.38 24.35
CA SER A 692 5.06 35.44 25.32
C SER A 692 4.03 34.38 25.66
N GLY A 693 4.39 33.13 25.34
CA GLY A 693 3.68 31.93 25.76
C GLY A 693 4.44 31.15 26.85
N SER A 694 5.53 31.70 27.39
CA SER A 694 6.38 31.02 28.39
C SER A 694 5.67 30.79 29.73
N GLY A 695 4.76 31.70 30.12
CA GLY A 695 3.88 31.59 31.29
C GLY A 695 2.54 30.87 31.04
N ASP A 696 1.67 30.84 32.06
CA ASP A 696 0.31 30.28 31.95
C ASP A 696 -0.71 31.27 31.34
N VAL A 697 -0.39 32.57 31.38
CA VAL A 697 -1.21 33.64 30.82
C VAL A 697 -0.42 34.24 29.65
N PRO A 698 -0.93 34.13 28.41
CA PRO A 698 -0.30 34.76 27.25
C PRO A 698 -0.16 36.26 27.44
N ALA A 699 1.00 36.81 27.07
CA ALA A 699 1.26 38.25 27.09
C ALA A 699 1.69 38.76 25.71
N ILE A 700 1.28 39.96 25.35
CA ILE A 700 1.62 40.61 24.07
C ILE A 700 2.08 42.03 24.35
N LYS A 701 3.11 42.48 23.64
CA LYS A 701 3.60 43.86 23.65
C LYS A 701 3.74 44.39 22.22
N LEU A 702 3.38 45.65 22.03
CA LEU A 702 3.49 46.38 20.78
C LEU A 702 4.10 47.76 21.03
N ASP A 703 5.22 48.03 20.38
CA ASP A 703 5.81 49.35 20.22
C ASP A 703 5.68 49.74 18.74
N LEU A 704 5.03 50.86 18.44
CA LEU A 704 4.73 51.35 17.10
C LEU A 704 5.11 52.82 16.99
N ALA A 705 5.78 53.19 15.90
CA ALA A 705 6.03 54.57 15.52
C ALA A 705 5.61 54.78 14.06
N ILE A 706 4.76 55.77 13.82
CA ILE A 706 4.39 56.24 12.49
C ILE A 706 4.85 57.67 12.36
N ALA A 707 5.51 58.00 11.25
CA ALA A 707 5.97 59.35 10.95
C ALA A 707 5.40 59.82 9.61
N GLY A 708 4.71 60.96 9.62
CA GLY A 708 4.20 61.64 8.42
C GLY A 708 3.21 60.85 7.55
N ALA A 709 2.49 59.87 8.08
CA ALA A 709 1.51 59.10 7.29
C ALA A 709 0.28 59.94 6.94
N THR A 710 -0.32 59.72 5.77
CA THR A 710 -1.55 60.42 5.38
C THR A 710 -2.72 59.87 6.18
N ALA A 711 -3.33 60.69 7.05
CA ALA A 711 -4.30 60.24 8.04
C ALA A 711 -5.58 59.65 7.42
N ALA A 712 -6.18 60.33 6.43
CA ALA A 712 -7.45 59.92 5.85
C ALA A 712 -7.45 58.49 5.26
N PRO A 713 -6.55 58.11 4.32
CA PRO A 713 -6.53 56.75 3.78
C PRO A 713 -6.14 55.70 4.83
N LEU A 714 -5.29 56.04 5.79
CA LEU A 714 -4.94 55.14 6.89
C LEU A 714 -6.15 54.84 7.78
N LEU A 715 -6.88 55.88 8.21
CA LEU A 715 -8.06 55.75 9.07
C LEU A 715 -9.23 55.10 8.32
N HIS A 716 -9.33 55.30 7.01
CA HIS A 716 -10.25 54.56 6.14
C HIS A 716 -10.00 53.06 6.22
N ASP A 717 -8.76 52.62 5.96
CA ASP A 717 -8.43 51.20 5.91
C ASP A 717 -8.44 50.55 7.30
N ALA A 718 -8.06 51.29 8.35
CA ALA A 718 -8.00 50.80 9.72
C ALA A 718 -9.36 50.74 10.43
N ALA A 719 -10.23 51.74 10.23
CA ALA A 719 -11.45 51.92 11.00
C ALA A 719 -12.67 52.39 10.18
N GLY A 720 -12.54 52.55 8.86
CA GLY A 720 -13.60 53.08 8.01
C GLY A 720 -13.91 54.56 8.29
N PHE A 721 -12.93 55.32 8.78
CA PHE A 721 -13.12 56.70 9.23
C PHE A 721 -12.40 57.71 8.33
N ASP A 722 -13.19 58.54 7.63
CA ASP A 722 -12.68 59.43 6.57
C ASP A 722 -12.76 60.92 6.92
N LYS A 723 -13.16 61.25 8.15
CA LYS A 723 -13.45 62.63 8.55
C LYS A 723 -12.22 63.42 9.01
N LEU A 724 -11.06 62.80 9.11
CA LEU A 724 -9.83 63.44 9.59
C LEU A 724 -8.71 63.40 8.55
N GLU A 725 -8.32 64.57 8.07
CA GLU A 725 -7.20 64.78 7.14
C GLU A 725 -5.96 65.30 7.86
N GLY A 726 -4.78 65.07 7.27
CA GLY A 726 -3.50 65.62 7.72
C GLY A 726 -2.36 64.62 7.61
N ARG A 727 -1.18 65.03 8.08
CA ARG A 727 -0.03 64.14 8.29
C ARG A 727 0.01 63.69 9.74
N LEU A 728 -0.10 62.38 9.96
CA LEU A 728 -0.09 61.73 11.26
C LEU A 728 1.33 61.31 11.65
N ASP A 729 1.77 61.81 12.80
CA ASP A 729 2.84 61.25 13.61
C ASP A 729 2.21 60.58 14.84
N THR A 730 2.53 59.33 15.12
CA THR A 730 2.02 58.63 16.31
C THR A 730 3.05 57.67 16.88
N THR A 731 3.06 57.56 18.20
CA THR A 731 3.80 56.54 18.94
C THR A 731 2.83 55.79 19.84
N ILE A 732 2.88 54.46 19.83
CA ILE A 732 2.07 53.60 20.69
C ILE A 732 3.01 52.60 21.35
N ALA A 733 2.99 52.51 22.68
CA ALA A 733 3.73 51.51 23.44
C ALA A 733 2.74 50.87 24.42
N VAL A 734 2.25 49.68 24.09
CA VAL A 734 1.21 48.98 24.84
C VAL A 734 1.60 47.53 25.13
N SER A 735 1.15 47.03 26.27
CA SER A 735 1.25 45.62 26.65
C SER A 735 -0.06 45.14 27.24
N GLY A 736 -0.34 43.84 27.13
CA GLY A 736 -1.48 43.20 27.78
C GLY A 736 -1.25 41.71 27.98
N ALA A 737 -1.99 41.09 28.90
CA ALA A 737 -1.96 39.67 29.18
C ALA A 737 -3.36 39.09 29.41
N GLY A 738 -3.68 37.96 28.77
CA GLY A 738 -4.98 37.33 28.93
C GLY A 738 -5.12 36.00 28.18
N LYS A 739 -5.91 35.09 28.74
CA LYS A 739 -6.26 33.80 28.11
C LYS A 739 -7.36 33.94 27.06
N THR A 740 -7.98 35.11 26.97
CA THR A 740 -9.07 35.40 26.03
C THR A 740 -8.94 36.82 25.48
N THR A 741 -9.52 37.08 24.32
CA THR A 741 -9.52 38.42 23.71
C THR A 741 -10.15 39.50 24.60
N LYS A 742 -11.15 39.17 25.42
CA LYS A 742 -11.74 40.10 26.38
C LYS A 742 -10.80 40.40 27.54
N THR A 743 -10.18 39.37 28.13
CA THR A 743 -9.23 39.56 29.24
C THR A 743 -7.98 40.30 28.78
N LEU A 744 -7.47 40.00 27.58
CA LEU A 744 -6.37 40.73 26.98
C LEU A 744 -6.71 42.21 26.81
N ARG A 745 -7.86 42.56 26.21
CA ARG A 745 -8.27 43.96 26.03
C ARG A 745 -8.42 44.72 27.35
N ARG A 746 -8.99 44.07 28.38
CA ARG A 746 -9.14 44.65 29.72
C ARG A 746 -7.83 44.74 30.51
N SER A 747 -6.78 44.04 30.07
CA SER A 747 -5.44 44.12 30.67
C SER A 747 -4.49 45.08 29.95
N LEU A 748 -4.95 45.77 28.90
CA LEU A 748 -4.09 46.67 28.14
C LEU A 748 -3.62 47.82 29.02
N GLU A 749 -2.31 48.05 29.00
CA GLU A 749 -1.60 49.10 29.72
C GLU A 749 -0.54 49.73 28.80
N GLY A 750 -0.29 51.03 28.97
CA GLY A 750 0.76 51.70 28.20
C GLY A 750 0.50 53.18 27.92
N LYS A 751 1.16 53.69 26.88
CA LYS A 751 1.06 55.09 26.45
C LYS A 751 0.87 55.18 24.95
N SER A 752 0.11 56.17 24.50
CA SER A 752 0.10 56.58 23.11
C SER A 752 0.15 58.10 22.99
N ALA A 753 0.72 58.60 21.90
CA ALA A 753 0.72 60.01 21.56
C ALA A 753 0.46 60.14 20.06
N LEU A 754 -0.39 61.08 19.69
CA LEU A 754 -0.69 61.39 18.29
C LEU A 754 -0.55 62.88 18.04
N LYS A 755 -0.07 63.22 16.85
CA LYS A 755 -0.01 64.57 16.33
C LYS A 755 -0.38 64.52 14.85
N LEU A 756 -1.36 65.32 14.46
CA LEU A 756 -1.68 65.59 13.07
C LEU A 756 -1.26 67.01 12.73
N SER A 757 -0.50 67.15 11.66
CA SER A 757 -0.08 68.45 11.13
C SER A 757 -0.78 68.75 9.81
N ASP A 758 -1.04 70.03 9.55
CA ASP A 758 -1.59 70.56 8.30
C ASP A 758 -2.85 69.81 7.81
N GLY A 759 -3.85 69.70 8.69
CA GLY A 759 -5.02 68.85 8.49
C GLY A 759 -6.35 69.59 8.41
N ALA A 760 -7.42 68.81 8.29
CA ALA A 760 -8.77 69.31 8.37
C ALA A 760 -9.75 68.26 8.90
N LEU A 761 -10.77 68.72 9.62
CA LEU A 761 -11.93 67.92 10.01
C LEU A 761 -13.02 68.07 8.94
N ARG A 762 -13.33 67.02 8.17
CA ARG A 762 -14.43 67.01 7.20
C ARG A 762 -15.78 66.75 7.88
N GLY A 763 -16.85 67.28 7.29
CA GLY A 763 -18.20 67.17 7.81
C GLY A 763 -18.64 68.35 8.67
N ILE A 764 -17.69 69.15 9.17
CA ILE A 764 -17.94 70.19 10.17
C ILE A 764 -17.11 71.43 9.85
N ASN A 765 -17.76 72.58 9.74
CA ASN A 765 -17.12 73.90 9.72
C ASN A 765 -17.44 74.62 11.03
N ILE A 766 -16.55 74.53 12.03
CA ILE A 766 -16.78 75.04 13.39
C ILE A 766 -16.99 76.56 13.38
N ALA A 767 -16.34 77.30 12.48
CA ALA A 767 -16.55 78.74 12.34
C ALA A 767 -17.95 79.07 11.81
N GLU A 768 -18.48 78.27 10.88
CA GLU A 768 -19.83 78.42 10.34
C GLU A 768 -20.91 78.00 11.35
N VAL A 769 -20.66 76.92 12.10
CA VAL A 769 -21.52 76.48 13.23
C VAL A 769 -21.65 77.60 14.26
N TYR A 770 -20.55 78.30 14.55
CA TYR A 770 -20.57 79.47 15.44
C TYR A 770 -21.36 80.64 14.84
N ASN A 771 -21.07 81.02 13.59
CA ASN A 771 -21.71 82.16 12.92
C ASN A 771 -23.23 81.95 12.65
N ASN A 772 -23.69 80.70 12.65
CA ASN A 772 -25.09 80.33 12.38
C ASN A 772 -25.74 79.55 13.53
N LEU A 773 -25.30 79.77 14.78
CA LEU A 773 -25.78 78.99 15.93
C LEU A 773 -27.30 79.08 16.12
N ALA A 774 -27.90 80.24 15.85
CA ALA A 774 -29.35 80.46 15.92
C ALA A 774 -30.15 79.58 14.93
N GLY A 775 -29.67 79.42 13.69
CA GLY A 775 -30.29 78.54 12.70
C GLY A 775 -30.10 77.06 13.03
N LEU A 776 -29.00 76.73 13.69
CA LEU A 776 -28.63 75.38 14.09
C LEU A 776 -29.46 74.86 15.27
N LEU A 777 -29.80 75.73 16.22
CA LEU A 777 -30.74 75.44 17.31
C LEU A 777 -32.18 75.22 16.82
N ALA A 778 -32.55 75.81 15.67
CA ALA A 778 -33.88 75.66 15.07
C ALA A 778 -34.00 74.44 14.12
N GLY A 779 -32.92 74.03 13.45
CA GLY A 779 -32.92 72.97 12.42
C GLY A 779 -32.16 71.68 12.75
N GLY A 780 -31.44 71.64 13.88
CA GLY A 780 -30.57 70.53 14.30
C GLY A 780 -29.20 70.52 13.59
N PHE A 781 -28.20 69.90 14.23
CA PHE A 781 -26.87 69.71 13.62
C PHE A 781 -26.90 68.57 12.60
N LYS A 782 -26.54 68.88 11.35
CA LYS A 782 -26.31 67.90 10.29
C LYS A 782 -24.89 68.05 9.78
N SER A 783 -24.12 66.96 9.80
CA SER A 783 -22.80 66.91 9.16
C SER A 783 -22.97 67.11 7.66
N ASP A 784 -22.15 67.98 7.06
CA ASP A 784 -22.09 68.21 5.60
C ASP A 784 -20.67 67.89 5.13
N ASP A 785 -20.51 66.81 4.37
CA ASP A 785 -19.21 66.31 3.96
C ASP A 785 -18.47 67.26 2.99
N ASN A 786 -19.15 68.27 2.43
CA ASN A 786 -18.52 69.33 1.65
C ASN A 786 -17.90 70.43 2.52
N LYS A 787 -18.17 70.43 3.83
CA LYS A 787 -17.66 71.42 4.78
C LYS A 787 -16.47 70.84 5.54
N LYS A 788 -15.50 71.69 5.88
CA LYS A 788 -14.35 71.30 6.70
C LYS A 788 -13.81 72.42 7.58
N THR A 789 -13.19 72.03 8.70
CA THR A 789 -12.45 72.92 9.61
C THR A 789 -10.97 72.61 9.50
N THR A 790 -10.17 73.55 8.98
CA THR A 790 -8.72 73.37 8.84
C THR A 790 -7.99 73.64 10.16
N PHE A 791 -6.88 72.91 10.37
CA PHE A 791 -6.00 73.08 11.52
C PHE A 791 -4.53 72.94 11.11
N THR A 792 -3.65 73.68 11.79
CA THR A 792 -2.19 73.51 11.66
C THR A 792 -1.71 72.33 12.48
N GLU A 793 -2.32 72.10 13.65
CA GLU A 793 -1.95 71.00 14.54
C GLU A 793 -3.16 70.47 15.32
N LEU A 794 -3.25 69.15 15.45
CA LEU A 794 -4.15 68.44 16.37
C LEU A 794 -3.33 67.39 17.11
N GLY A 795 -3.24 67.48 18.44
CA GLY A 795 -2.47 66.56 19.27
C GLY A 795 -3.26 66.02 20.45
N ALA A 796 -2.88 64.83 20.94
CA ALA A 796 -3.35 64.25 22.19
C ALA A 796 -2.36 63.19 22.70
N SER A 797 -2.24 63.05 24.02
CA SER A 797 -1.53 61.93 24.66
C SER A 797 -2.48 61.13 25.55
N PHE A 798 -2.32 59.80 25.52
CA PHE A 798 -3.16 58.87 26.25
C PHE A 798 -2.31 58.00 27.17
N THR A 799 -2.76 57.87 28.42
CA THR A 799 -2.34 56.82 29.34
C THR A 799 -3.39 55.71 29.30
N ILE A 800 -2.97 54.48 29.07
CA ILE A 800 -3.85 53.32 28.98
C ILE A 800 -3.68 52.50 30.26
N GLU A 801 -4.77 52.28 30.97
CA GLU A 801 -4.82 51.45 32.18
C GLU A 801 -6.09 50.60 32.16
N ASN A 802 -5.96 49.29 32.41
CA ASN A 802 -7.08 48.34 32.43
C ASN A 802 -7.98 48.40 31.16
N GLY A 803 -7.37 48.62 30.00
CA GLY A 803 -8.08 48.77 28.73
C GLY A 803 -8.83 50.09 28.55
N VAL A 804 -8.62 51.09 29.41
CA VAL A 804 -9.20 52.42 29.27
C VAL A 804 -8.09 53.43 28.97
N ALA A 805 -8.13 54.04 27.79
CA ALA A 805 -7.22 55.10 27.39
C ALA A 805 -7.76 56.45 27.87
N GLN A 806 -7.01 57.18 28.69
CA GLN A 806 -7.39 58.49 29.24
C GLN A 806 -6.48 59.58 28.70
N THR A 807 -7.07 60.72 28.31
CA THR A 807 -6.37 61.90 27.78
C THR A 807 -6.81 63.16 28.51
N GLN A 808 -5.88 64.07 28.77
CA GLN A 808 -6.14 65.36 29.43
C GLN A 808 -5.65 66.56 28.63
N ASP A 809 -5.01 66.32 27.48
CA ASP A 809 -4.25 67.31 26.72
C ASP A 809 -4.62 67.30 25.22
N ILE A 810 -5.89 67.01 24.89
CA ILE A 810 -6.35 67.17 23.51
C ILE A 810 -6.21 68.65 23.16
N SER A 811 -5.53 68.96 22.05
CA SER A 811 -5.28 70.32 21.59
C SER A 811 -5.44 70.43 20.09
N LEU A 812 -6.21 71.40 19.61
CA LEU A 812 -6.29 71.78 18.19
C LEU A 812 -5.94 73.25 18.02
N LEU A 813 -5.00 73.50 17.13
CA LEU A 813 -4.56 74.82 16.70
C LEU A 813 -4.91 74.97 15.21
N GLY A 814 -5.81 75.90 14.88
CA GLY A 814 -6.14 76.22 13.48
C GLY A 814 -6.11 77.72 13.19
N PRO A 815 -6.34 78.17 11.96
CA PRO A 815 -6.29 79.61 11.65
C PRO A 815 -7.33 80.45 12.41
N LEU A 816 -8.54 79.91 12.59
CA LEU A 816 -9.68 80.60 13.23
C LEU A 816 -10.26 79.86 14.44
N VAL A 817 -9.75 78.65 14.72
CA VAL A 817 -10.29 77.76 15.76
C VAL A 817 -9.16 77.35 16.70
N ARG A 818 -9.47 77.32 18.00
CA ARG A 818 -8.68 76.66 19.04
C ARG A 818 -9.58 75.62 19.71
N MET A 819 -9.05 74.50 20.15
CA MET A 819 -9.81 73.52 20.94
C MET A 819 -8.89 72.93 22.01
N ASP A 820 -9.38 72.82 23.23
CA ASP A 820 -8.83 71.90 24.22
C ASP A 820 -9.84 70.82 24.55
N GLY A 821 -9.40 69.71 25.12
CA GLY A 821 -10.30 68.66 25.55
C GLY A 821 -9.66 67.60 26.42
N ALA A 822 -10.52 66.85 27.09
CA ALA A 822 -10.16 65.72 27.92
C ALA A 822 -11.22 64.63 27.79
N GLY A 823 -10.84 63.38 28.00
CA GLY A 823 -11.77 62.27 27.82
C GLY A 823 -11.14 60.92 28.06
N LYS A 824 -11.94 59.90 27.80
CA LYS A 824 -11.54 58.50 27.89
C LYS A 824 -12.10 57.70 26.72
N ILE A 825 -11.40 56.63 26.38
CA ILE A 825 -11.79 55.65 25.37
C ILE A 825 -11.68 54.27 26.02
N ASP A 826 -12.80 53.55 26.14
CA ASP A 826 -12.79 52.16 26.56
C ASP A 826 -12.44 51.28 25.35
N LEU A 827 -11.23 50.74 25.33
CA LEU A 827 -10.70 49.90 24.24
C LEU A 827 -11.30 48.49 24.27
N ALA A 828 -11.89 48.08 25.39
CA ALA A 828 -12.57 46.79 25.51
C ALA A 828 -14.03 46.86 25.05
N GLU A 829 -14.73 47.98 25.24
CA GLU A 829 -16.10 48.17 24.72
C GLU A 829 -16.15 48.93 23.38
N LEU A 830 -15.00 49.44 22.91
CA LEU A 830 -14.91 50.31 21.73
C LEU A 830 -15.86 51.51 21.82
N THR A 831 -15.88 52.14 22.99
CA THR A 831 -16.67 53.34 23.26
C THR A 831 -15.78 54.49 23.68
N LEU A 832 -16.24 55.71 23.44
CA LEU A 832 -15.53 56.92 23.84
C LEU A 832 -16.46 57.87 24.58
N GLU A 833 -15.86 58.70 25.41
CA GLU A 833 -16.48 59.82 26.09
C GLU A 833 -15.45 60.94 26.15
N ILE A 834 -15.55 61.91 25.23
CA ILE A 834 -14.61 63.00 25.07
C ILE A 834 -15.36 64.32 25.20
N ASN A 835 -14.82 65.20 26.05
CA ASN A 835 -15.28 66.57 26.20
C ASN A 835 -14.33 67.50 25.45
N LEU A 836 -14.87 68.25 24.50
CA LEU A 836 -14.14 69.18 23.65
C LEU A 836 -14.64 70.60 23.91
N ASN A 837 -13.74 71.57 24.01
CA ASN A 837 -14.04 72.98 24.22
C ASN A 837 -13.55 73.80 23.02
N PRO A 838 -14.21 73.73 21.84
CA PRO A 838 -13.82 74.53 20.69
C PRO A 838 -14.13 76.01 20.92
N ARG A 839 -13.21 76.88 20.54
CA ARG A 839 -13.29 78.35 20.62
C ARG A 839 -12.94 78.96 19.27
N VAL A 840 -13.74 79.93 18.82
CA VAL A 840 -13.41 80.75 17.66
C VAL A 840 -12.59 81.96 18.14
N VAL A 841 -11.47 82.25 17.50
CA VAL A 841 -10.58 83.37 17.85
C VAL A 841 -10.64 84.47 16.78
N ALA A 842 -10.64 85.74 17.22
CA ALA A 842 -10.98 86.89 16.37
C ALA A 842 -9.79 87.53 15.62
N SER A 843 -8.60 86.94 15.58
CA SER A 843 -7.50 87.56 14.81
C SER A 843 -6.45 86.57 14.28
N LEU A 844 -5.94 86.90 13.08
CA LEU A 844 -4.83 86.25 12.37
C LEU A 844 -3.44 86.71 12.86
N SER A 845 -3.37 87.41 14.00
CA SER A 845 -2.12 87.97 14.55
C SER A 845 -1.58 87.09 15.67
N GLY A 846 -0.62 86.21 15.36
CA GLY A 846 0.25 85.59 16.37
C GLY A 846 0.49 84.09 16.19
N GLN A 847 1.44 83.72 15.33
CA GLN A 847 2.19 82.48 15.46
C GLN A 847 2.96 82.53 16.80
N GLY A 848 2.38 81.98 17.88
CA GLY A 848 3.04 81.86 19.19
C GLY A 848 2.30 82.39 20.44
N GLY A 849 0.99 82.69 20.37
CA GLY A 849 0.22 83.19 21.53
C GLY A 849 -0.37 82.11 22.46
N ASP A 850 -0.45 82.44 23.76
CA ASP A 850 -0.93 81.61 24.88
C ASP A 850 -2.35 81.03 24.67
N ILE A 851 -2.58 79.77 25.08
CA ILE A 851 -3.82 78.99 24.87
C ILE A 851 -5.03 79.66 25.58
N ALA A 852 -4.76 80.58 26.51
CA ALA A 852 -5.71 81.30 27.35
C ALA A 852 -6.36 82.55 26.72
N THR A 853 -6.28 82.79 25.41
CA THR A 853 -7.00 83.92 24.78
C THR A 853 -8.51 83.71 24.79
N LYS A 854 -9.26 84.71 25.30
CA LYS A 854 -10.73 84.77 25.34
C LYS A 854 -11.36 84.59 23.95
N GLY A 855 -11.73 83.36 23.62
CA GLY A 855 -12.62 83.02 22.50
C GLY A 855 -13.97 82.54 23.02
N ILE A 856 -15.04 82.82 22.28
CA ILE A 856 -16.39 82.32 22.62
C ILE A 856 -16.51 80.90 22.03
N GLY A 857 -16.90 79.93 22.87
CA GLY A 857 -16.91 78.53 22.51
C GLY A 857 -18.09 77.78 23.12
N VAL A 858 -18.65 76.83 22.37
CA VAL A 858 -19.70 75.93 22.86
C VAL A 858 -19.02 74.60 23.20
N PRO A 859 -18.99 74.17 24.48
CA PRO A 859 -18.48 72.85 24.84
C PRO A 859 -19.29 71.76 24.14
N VAL A 860 -18.61 70.73 23.64
CA VAL A 860 -19.18 69.61 22.88
C VAL A 860 -18.78 68.30 23.54
N ILE A 861 -19.74 67.40 23.66
CA ILE A 861 -19.51 66.02 24.08
C ILE A 861 -19.50 65.14 22.83
N VAL A 862 -18.50 64.29 22.74
CA VAL A 862 -18.41 63.19 21.77
C VAL A 862 -18.56 61.91 22.59
N ASP A 863 -19.63 61.14 22.36
CA ASP A 863 -19.87 59.89 23.07
C ASP A 863 -20.34 58.74 22.16
N GLY A 864 -20.34 57.52 22.68
CA GLY A 864 -20.88 56.34 22.02
C GLY A 864 -19.81 55.44 21.42
N SER A 865 -20.17 54.67 20.40
CA SER A 865 -19.25 53.71 19.76
C SER A 865 -18.19 54.43 18.93
N LEU A 866 -16.95 53.92 18.96
CA LEU A 866 -15.82 54.48 18.22
C LEU A 866 -16.07 54.54 16.69
N SER A 867 -16.85 53.61 16.13
CA SER A 867 -17.20 53.59 14.71
C SER A 867 -18.33 54.55 14.32
N ALA A 868 -19.11 55.02 15.29
CA ALA A 868 -20.25 55.91 15.07
C ALA A 868 -20.47 56.85 16.27
N PRO A 869 -19.52 57.77 16.54
CA PRO A 869 -19.63 58.68 17.67
C PRO A 869 -20.77 59.67 17.45
N ARG A 870 -21.46 60.01 18.54
CA ARG A 870 -22.47 61.08 18.57
C ARG A 870 -21.81 62.35 19.09
N ILE A 871 -22.15 63.47 18.47
CA ILE A 871 -21.57 64.78 18.79
C ILE A 871 -22.72 65.72 19.15
N TYR A 872 -22.71 66.29 20.35
CA TYR A 872 -23.75 67.22 20.80
C TYR A 872 -23.20 68.31 21.76
N PRO A 873 -23.79 69.51 21.78
CA PRO A 873 -23.43 70.56 22.74
C PRO A 873 -23.68 70.14 24.20
N ASP A 874 -22.76 70.46 25.11
CA ASP A 874 -22.96 70.26 26.56
C ASP A 874 -23.78 71.40 27.17
N LEU A 875 -25.10 71.29 27.05
CA LEU A 875 -26.03 72.28 27.60
C LEU A 875 -25.99 72.36 29.14
N ARG A 876 -25.44 71.34 29.83
CA ARG A 876 -25.36 71.32 31.29
C ARG A 876 -24.42 72.39 31.82
N LYS A 877 -23.27 72.60 31.16
CA LYS A 877 -22.34 73.69 31.51
C LYS A 877 -22.93 75.07 31.25
N LEU A 878 -23.76 75.20 30.21
CA LEU A 878 -24.47 76.46 29.91
C LEU A 878 -25.57 76.77 30.95
N LEU A 879 -26.22 75.74 31.50
CA LEU A 879 -27.24 75.91 32.56
C LEU A 879 -26.64 76.21 33.94
N GLN A 880 -25.38 75.80 34.17
CA GLN A 880 -24.66 76.06 35.42
C GLN A 880 -24.11 77.50 35.52
N ASP A 881 -23.98 78.21 34.40
CA ASP A 881 -23.63 79.64 34.35
C ASP A 881 -24.69 80.46 33.57
N PRO A 882 -25.84 80.74 34.19
CA PRO A 882 -26.93 81.47 33.52
C PRO A 882 -26.56 82.89 33.12
N LYS A 883 -25.58 83.53 33.78
CA LYS A 883 -25.07 84.87 33.41
C LYS A 883 -24.16 84.80 32.18
N GLY A 884 -23.19 83.88 32.17
CA GLY A 884 -22.35 83.64 31.00
C GLY A 884 -23.15 83.17 29.79
N ALA A 885 -24.19 82.38 29.99
CA ALA A 885 -25.13 81.98 28.92
C ALA A 885 -25.91 83.17 28.36
N LEU A 886 -26.40 84.09 29.21
CA LEU A 886 -27.07 85.33 28.77
C LEU A 886 -26.11 86.25 27.99
N GLU A 887 -24.86 86.40 28.43
CA GLU A 887 -23.84 87.14 27.69
C GLU A 887 -23.50 86.48 26.34
N MET A 888 -23.44 85.15 26.31
CA MET A 888 -23.22 84.37 25.09
C MET A 888 -24.39 84.57 24.11
N LEU A 889 -25.64 84.49 24.57
CA LEU A 889 -26.83 84.78 23.74
C LEU A 889 -26.84 86.22 23.21
N ASN A 890 -26.43 87.19 24.03
CA ASN A 890 -26.36 88.60 23.64
C ASN A 890 -25.25 88.85 22.59
N ASN A 891 -24.09 88.19 22.74
CA ASN A 891 -22.97 88.24 21.79
C ASN A 891 -23.23 87.44 20.50
N LEU A 892 -24.14 86.48 20.52
CA LEU A 892 -24.57 85.69 19.35
C LEU A 892 -25.67 86.36 18.51
N GLY A 893 -26.06 87.60 18.84
CA GLY A 893 -27.00 88.40 18.04
C GLY A 893 -28.45 87.91 18.05
N LEU A 894 -28.82 87.05 19.00
CA LEU A 894 -30.21 86.64 19.20
C LEU A 894 -30.98 87.82 19.83
N PRO A 895 -32.15 88.22 19.29
CA PRO A 895 -32.93 89.32 19.86
C PRO A 895 -33.52 88.88 21.21
N THR A 896 -32.78 89.17 22.29
CA THR A 896 -33.22 88.94 23.68
C THR A 896 -34.56 89.62 23.98
N GLY A 897 -34.85 90.74 23.31
CA GLY A 897 -36.12 91.46 23.41
C GLY A 897 -37.35 90.78 22.79
N LYS A 898 -37.22 89.68 22.02
CA LYS A 898 -38.36 88.96 21.42
C LYS A 898 -38.78 87.69 22.15
N LEU A 899 -38.02 87.24 23.16
CA LEU A 899 -38.28 86.00 23.90
C LEU A 899 -38.95 86.22 25.26
N ASN A 900 -39.24 87.46 25.68
CA ASN A 900 -39.86 87.80 26.98
C ASN A 900 -39.15 87.15 28.20
N LEU A 901 -37.84 86.86 28.13
CA LEU A 901 -37.10 86.29 29.27
C LEU A 901 -36.94 87.28 30.43
N ASP A 902 -37.05 88.59 30.16
CA ASP A 902 -37.05 89.63 31.20
C ASP A 902 -38.24 89.51 32.17
N LYS A 903 -39.27 88.71 31.83
CA LYS A 903 -40.44 88.44 32.70
C LYS A 903 -40.27 87.25 33.65
N LEU A 904 -39.14 86.55 33.61
CA LEU A 904 -38.85 85.40 34.48
C LEU A 904 -37.91 85.73 35.65
N LEU A 905 -37.51 87.01 35.77
CA LEU A 905 -36.82 87.53 36.95
C LEU A 905 -37.87 88.04 37.96
N PRO A 906 -37.83 87.62 39.24
CA PRO A 906 -38.75 88.11 40.25
C PRO A 906 -38.34 89.49 40.78
N GLY A 907 -39.26 90.47 40.65
CA GLY A 907 -39.25 91.79 41.29
C GLY A 907 -39.62 92.91 40.29
N GLU A 908 -40.57 93.81 40.48
CA GLU A 908 -41.42 94.21 41.60
C GLU A 908 -42.75 94.81 41.04
N ALA A 909 -43.83 94.62 41.81
CA ALA A 909 -45.05 95.43 41.88
C ALA A 909 -45.84 95.79 40.58
N GLY A 910 -46.90 95.03 40.30
CA GLY A 910 -47.97 95.45 39.39
C GLY A 910 -49.08 94.40 39.23
N ASN A 911 -50.25 94.68 39.79
CA ASN A 911 -51.41 93.81 39.99
C ASN A 911 -51.94 93.12 38.70
N GLY A 912 -51.85 91.79 38.59
CA GLY A 912 -52.48 91.02 37.51
C GLY A 912 -52.06 89.54 37.42
N LYS A 913 -52.98 88.64 37.81
CA LYS A 913 -53.05 87.16 37.59
C LYS A 913 -51.73 86.41 37.30
N GLY A 914 -51.27 85.62 38.27
CA GLY A 914 -50.04 84.83 38.20
C GLY A 914 -50.10 83.56 37.34
N ALA A 915 -48.90 83.06 37.01
CA ALA A 915 -48.64 81.94 36.10
C ALA A 915 -49.14 80.55 36.56
N GLY A 916 -49.72 80.43 37.76
CA GLY A 916 -50.35 79.19 38.23
C GLY A 916 -51.67 78.86 37.53
N ASP A 917 -52.38 79.86 37.00
CA ASP A 917 -53.71 79.67 36.40
C ASP A 917 -53.65 79.28 34.91
N LEU A 918 -52.53 79.54 34.22
CA LEU A 918 -52.36 79.18 32.80
C LEU A 918 -51.98 77.70 32.61
N ILE A 919 -51.42 77.06 33.64
CA ILE A 919 -51.11 75.62 33.64
C ILE A 919 -52.36 74.79 34.00
N GLY A 920 -53.31 75.38 34.74
CA GLY A 920 -54.61 74.77 35.04
C GLY A 920 -55.52 74.65 33.81
N ASP A 921 -55.53 75.64 32.93
CA ASP A 921 -56.36 75.66 31.71
C ASP A 921 -55.79 74.79 30.56
N LEU A 922 -54.51 74.42 30.61
CA LEU A 922 -53.90 73.51 29.64
C LEU A 922 -54.10 72.02 30.00
N ILE A 923 -54.50 71.73 31.24
CA ILE A 923 -54.67 70.36 31.75
C ILE A 923 -56.16 69.95 31.82
N LYS A 924 -57.12 70.89 31.87
CA LYS A 924 -58.55 70.59 31.74
C LYS A 924 -59.04 70.89 30.32
N GLY A 925 -59.10 69.83 29.51
CA GLY A 925 -59.63 69.87 28.15
C GLY A 925 -61.03 70.47 28.07
N GLY A 926 -61.13 71.60 27.36
CA GLY A 926 -62.36 72.15 26.84
C GLY A 926 -62.64 71.59 25.44
N LYS A 927 -63.77 70.88 25.30
CA LYS A 927 -64.36 70.45 24.02
C LYS A 927 -64.68 71.67 23.15
N ASP A 928 -64.10 71.78 21.96
CA ASP A 928 -64.81 71.60 20.67
C ASP A 928 -64.01 72.13 19.46
N LYS A 929 -64.02 71.29 18.41
CA LYS A 929 -63.97 71.56 16.95
C LYS A 929 -62.87 72.46 16.37
N GLY A 930 -61.86 71.81 15.76
CA GLY A 930 -61.18 72.32 14.56
C GLY A 930 -59.68 72.02 14.51
N GLY A 931 -59.29 71.00 13.74
CA GLY A 931 -57.94 70.45 13.58
C GLY A 931 -56.74 71.39 13.55
N LYS A 932 -55.67 71.00 14.25
CA LYS A 932 -54.34 70.65 13.69
C LYS A 932 -53.39 70.15 14.80
N SER A 933 -52.47 69.30 14.38
CA SER A 933 -51.65 68.34 15.13
C SER A 933 -50.78 68.90 16.26
N GLY A 934 -50.69 68.14 17.35
CA GLY A 934 -49.81 68.37 18.50
C GLY A 934 -48.55 67.50 18.47
N LEU A 935 -47.57 67.89 19.30
CA LEU A 935 -46.18 67.43 19.34
C LEU A 935 -45.96 65.95 19.74
N THR A 936 -47.00 65.18 20.00
CA THR A 936 -46.90 63.77 20.41
C THR A 936 -46.76 62.79 19.23
N ASP A 937 -47.16 63.20 18.03
CA ASP A 937 -47.04 62.35 16.83
C ASP A 937 -45.65 62.39 16.17
N ILE A 938 -44.76 63.30 16.61
CA ILE A 938 -43.38 63.40 16.10
C ILE A 938 -42.43 62.43 16.85
N ILE A 939 -42.78 62.01 18.07
CA ILE A 939 -41.90 61.16 18.89
C ILE A 939 -42.12 59.65 18.61
N ASN A 940 -43.26 59.25 18.06
CA ASN A 940 -43.58 57.83 17.82
C ASN A 940 -43.34 57.33 16.38
N GLY A 941 -42.70 58.13 15.51
CA GLY A 941 -42.56 57.82 14.08
C GLY A 941 -41.27 57.11 13.64
N VAL A 942 -40.32 56.81 14.53
CA VAL A 942 -39.01 56.27 14.12
C VAL A 942 -38.58 55.08 14.98
N LEU A 943 -39.18 53.91 14.74
CA LEU A 943 -38.64 52.59 15.11
C LEU A 943 -39.21 51.51 14.18
N PRO A 944 -38.40 50.75 13.42
CA PRO A 944 -38.81 49.48 12.84
C PRO A 944 -38.80 48.39 13.91
N GLY A 945 -39.85 47.57 13.93
CA GLY A 945 -40.13 46.60 14.98
C GLY A 945 -39.13 45.45 15.11
N GLN A 946 -38.91 45.05 16.36
CA GLN A 946 -38.63 43.67 16.74
C GLN A 946 -39.80 43.19 17.60
N GLN A 947 -40.44 42.12 17.12
CA GLN A 947 -41.46 41.37 17.84
C GLN A 947 -40.73 40.41 18.78
N SER A 948 -40.93 40.57 20.08
CA SER A 948 -40.53 39.61 21.11
C SER A 948 -41.79 38.89 21.61
N ASP A 949 -41.82 37.58 21.40
CA ASP A 949 -42.65 36.63 22.12
C ASP A 949 -42.42 36.75 23.63
N GLN A 950 -43.51 36.75 24.41
CA GLN A 950 -43.65 35.87 25.59
C GLN A 950 -45.06 35.88 26.21
N ALA A 951 -45.68 34.70 26.13
CA ALA A 951 -46.41 33.92 27.13
C ALA A 951 -47.31 34.57 28.21
N ALA A 952 -48.55 34.05 28.31
CA ALA A 952 -49.23 33.48 29.50
C ALA A 952 -50.74 33.24 29.19
N PRO A 953 -51.54 32.45 29.96
CA PRO A 953 -51.22 31.40 30.95
C PRO A 953 -52.05 30.07 30.79
N ASP A 954 -51.65 29.06 31.56
CA ASP A 954 -52.30 27.76 31.92
C ASP A 954 -53.66 27.98 32.69
N PRO A 955 -54.52 26.97 33.06
CA PRO A 955 -54.35 25.51 33.03
C PRO A 955 -55.59 24.63 32.67
N GLY A 956 -55.36 23.32 32.47
CA GLY A 956 -56.23 22.30 33.09
C GLY A 956 -56.92 21.24 32.22
N VAL A 957 -56.54 19.97 32.51
CA VAL A 957 -57.38 18.75 32.63
C VAL A 957 -57.94 18.10 31.35
N GLY A 958 -57.64 16.81 31.18
CA GLY A 958 -58.66 15.82 30.81
C GLY A 958 -58.39 14.92 29.60
N ASP A 959 -58.00 13.68 29.90
CA ASP A 959 -58.45 12.43 29.31
C ASP A 959 -58.09 11.98 27.86
N VAL A 960 -57.52 10.76 27.86
CA VAL A 960 -57.42 9.70 26.84
C VAL A 960 -58.86 9.17 26.56
N PRO A 961 -59.30 8.71 25.35
CA PRO A 961 -58.77 7.47 24.75
C PRO A 961 -58.91 7.19 23.23
N GLN A 962 -58.16 6.15 22.81
CA GLN A 962 -58.45 5.05 21.85
C GLN A 962 -58.83 5.38 20.37
N ALA A 963 -58.04 4.86 19.40
CA ALA A 963 -58.21 3.59 18.65
C ALA A 963 -59.41 3.65 17.67
N THR A 964 -59.31 3.33 16.37
CA THR A 964 -59.02 2.03 15.73
C THR A 964 -58.89 2.21 14.20
N GLU A 965 -57.92 1.57 13.55
CA GLU A 965 -58.04 0.42 12.59
C GLU A 965 -58.65 0.68 11.20
N GLY A 966 -57.98 0.13 10.18
CA GLY A 966 -58.50 0.00 8.81
C GLY A 966 -57.46 -0.43 7.76
N ALA A 967 -57.18 -1.74 7.71
CA ALA A 967 -56.48 -2.52 6.66
C ALA A 967 -57.22 -2.48 5.29
N ALA A 968 -56.82 -2.99 4.12
CA ALA A 968 -55.63 -3.65 3.52
C ALA A 968 -55.91 -3.85 1.98
N GLN A 969 -54.82 -3.98 1.19
CA GLN A 969 -54.55 -4.93 0.07
C GLN A 969 -55.24 -4.88 -1.33
N GLY A 970 -54.41 -5.19 -2.35
CA GLY A 970 -54.74 -5.73 -3.69
C GLY A 970 -53.83 -5.17 -4.81
N GLU A 971 -52.57 -5.59 -4.97
CA GLU A 971 -52.04 -6.61 -5.91
C GLU A 971 -52.36 -6.42 -7.42
N THR A 972 -51.31 -6.26 -8.24
CA THR A 972 -51.00 -7.11 -9.42
C THR A 972 -49.68 -6.69 -10.10
N GLU A 973 -48.81 -7.67 -10.37
CA GLU A 973 -47.66 -7.62 -11.31
C GLU A 973 -47.99 -8.58 -12.48
N PRO A 974 -47.42 -8.39 -13.70
CA PRO A 974 -46.15 -9.07 -14.02
C PRO A 974 -45.20 -8.33 -15.01
N ASP A 975 -43.90 -8.64 -14.92
CA ASP A 975 -42.76 -8.40 -15.86
C ASP A 975 -42.91 -9.23 -17.20
N PRO A 976 -42.06 -9.18 -18.28
CA PRO A 976 -40.84 -8.40 -18.61
C PRO A 976 -40.69 -7.84 -20.06
N GLY A 977 -39.64 -7.01 -20.29
CA GLY A 977 -38.85 -7.07 -21.55
C GLY A 977 -38.46 -5.77 -22.29
N GLN A 978 -37.17 -5.40 -22.21
CA GLN A 978 -36.31 -4.77 -23.25
C GLN A 978 -36.63 -3.35 -23.80
N PRO A 979 -35.74 -2.34 -23.62
CA PRO A 979 -35.84 -1.06 -24.33
C PRO A 979 -35.08 -1.09 -25.68
N PRO A 980 -35.60 -0.43 -26.74
CA PRO A 980 -34.93 -0.36 -28.04
C PRO A 980 -33.88 0.76 -28.10
N ALA A 981 -32.90 0.58 -28.98
CA ALA A 981 -31.88 1.56 -29.34
C ALA A 981 -32.48 2.74 -30.15
N PRO A 982 -31.86 3.94 -30.11
CA PRO A 982 -32.07 4.96 -31.14
C PRO A 982 -30.84 5.16 -32.04
N GLU A 983 -31.08 5.07 -33.35
CA GLU A 983 -30.21 5.55 -34.43
C GLU A 983 -30.24 7.10 -34.56
N PRO A 984 -29.25 7.71 -35.25
CA PRO A 984 -29.04 9.17 -35.38
C PRO A 984 -29.68 9.71 -36.69
N PRO A 985 -29.36 10.91 -37.27
CA PRO A 985 -28.76 12.18 -36.79
C PRO A 985 -29.60 13.44 -37.20
N LYS A 986 -29.19 14.66 -36.79
CA LYS A 986 -28.93 15.79 -37.73
C LYS A 986 -28.37 17.06 -37.07
N LYS A 987 -27.45 17.66 -37.82
CA LYS A 987 -26.67 18.90 -37.62
C LYS A 987 -27.53 20.16 -37.76
N ASP A 988 -27.11 21.21 -37.04
CA ASP A 988 -26.91 22.62 -37.45
C ASP A 988 -26.98 23.51 -36.19
N LYS A 989 -26.24 24.60 -35.96
CA LYS A 989 -25.27 25.40 -36.71
C LYS A 989 -24.65 26.36 -35.68
N ILE A 990 -23.41 26.13 -35.25
CA ILE A 990 -22.49 27.21 -34.81
C ILE A 990 -21.10 26.84 -35.36
N GLY A 991 -21.09 26.52 -36.66
CA GLY A 991 -19.90 26.44 -37.49
C GLY A 991 -19.81 27.72 -38.31
N THR A 992 -19.28 28.77 -37.69
CA THR A 992 -18.75 29.98 -38.33
C THR A 992 -18.16 30.78 -37.19
N ILE A 993 -16.84 30.67 -36.97
CA ILE A 993 -15.97 31.64 -36.28
C ILE A 993 -14.54 31.07 -36.12
N LEU A 994 -14.32 29.75 -36.17
CA LEU A 994 -12.98 29.18 -35.90
C LEU A 994 -12.12 28.81 -37.13
N ASP A 995 -12.67 28.83 -38.35
CA ASP A 995 -11.94 28.44 -39.59
C ASP A 995 -11.48 29.63 -40.45
N GLN A 996 -11.46 30.85 -39.89
CA GLN A 996 -11.01 32.05 -40.61
C GLN A 996 -10.06 32.97 -39.82
N LEU A 997 -9.49 32.48 -38.71
CA LEU A 997 -8.51 33.24 -37.92
C LEU A 997 -7.24 32.41 -37.66
N LEU A 998 -6.49 32.21 -38.76
CA LEU A 998 -5.06 31.81 -38.85
C LEU A 998 -4.86 30.33 -39.21
N GLN A 999 -4.50 29.91 -40.43
CA GLN A 999 -3.56 30.48 -41.43
C GLN A 999 -2.25 30.99 -40.85
#